data_AF-A0A0D8XZ60-F1
#
_entry.id   AF-A0A0D8XZ60-F1
#
_cell.length_a   1.000
_cell.length_b   1.000
_cell.length_c   1.000
_cell.angle_alpha   90.00
_cell.angle_beta   90.00
_cell.angle_gamma   90.00
#
_symmetry.space_group_name_H-M   'P 1'
#
loop_
_entity.id
_entity.type
_entity.pdbx_description
1 polymer ?
#
loop_
_entity_poly.entity_id
_entity_poly.type
_entity_poly.pdbx_seq_one_letter_code
_entity_poly.pdbx_strand_id
1 'polypeptide(L)'
;MIVKIFVVCYQLIFCTAIIHFPGENHFKNVRQLTFGGINTRAYFSADDQYLTIQAIGYGTKCDQVIEKIIWFSYLTTSFIKPTAPYLFFPKIYRLDLNKSPTENILDRISTGIGSCASPFFYPNNNDLLYTGNFHKTKMKAKKGTDDDSCPTKKCESPEAVTDETLKKFCNMSYILDIFPDYDIFKVNEFGNIISQLTSNDVYDAEAVISPDGTKILYTSNETGDLDIYIMNIDGTSKKQVSAMKSCEETLERSKMIAENPNTLPLAVLALTNIVGYDGGGSFSSDSKKIVFHANRPNTTDEIRRYKDLLRGSLSYNLISWDETELYIIDVNGTSMNPVFSRKLGRTNWAPFYHPDKKRIVFSQYKNRCSLRNCHLQKQIVKLILRMKAIHLSSNFNSTTVDKNSFDLYIVNEDGTSLEKITNDEGYFDSFPSFSNKGDKIVWASSRGSKNNMDINIFIADWMNGLAWQNANTTDFDDIVHFKGERHFKNVKQLTFGGENAEGYFSYDDSKLTLQATGYGTDCDQIYELNLNVDPRGQIMRRISTGLGATTCSFFFKENTNDHRLYAGNFWNVNVSEFPNVSKTCPQKKCQNPANITDPILKQLCNTSYTWDIFSDYDIFKVNKFGNIVQQLTDHPGYDAEAVLSPDGSLIAFTSIRSGDLELWIMNSDGTNLKQVTNELGYDGGAFFSPDGKRLVFRASRPKSQDEIEKYKYSIKYFNVQLYCSVKKLLEYNLVEPVQMELFTVNVDGSNLRQVTHLGGANWAPYYLNDNKRIVFSSNHDGGSGGFGAFALYVVNDDGSGLERITYGGKYEFNSFPMMNHAGTKLVWGSSRNGSNKHELNLFIADWIDEPQQSAASLSILLTMLVIFSMSI
;
A
#
# COMPACT_ATOMS: atom_id res chain seq x y z
N MET A 1 30.55 -39.07 -13.67
CA MET A 1 30.38 -38.43 -12.34
C MET A 1 30.63 -36.92 -12.39
N ILE A 2 31.71 -36.45 -13.03
CA ILE A 2 32.03 -35.02 -13.19
C ILE A 2 30.93 -34.23 -13.96
N VAL A 3 30.27 -34.85 -14.94
CA VAL A 3 29.12 -34.24 -15.66
C VAL A 3 27.87 -34.06 -14.78
N LYS A 4 27.63 -34.96 -13.82
CA LYS A 4 26.50 -34.83 -12.86
C LYS A 4 26.75 -33.71 -11.84
N ILE A 5 28.00 -33.49 -11.43
CA ILE A 5 28.38 -32.42 -10.50
C ILE A 5 28.31 -31.05 -11.20
N PHE A 6 28.70 -30.96 -12.47
CA PHE A 6 28.53 -29.73 -13.26
C PHE A 6 27.05 -29.38 -13.50
N VAL A 7 26.17 -30.36 -13.71
CA VAL A 7 24.72 -30.14 -13.88
C VAL A 7 24.05 -29.66 -12.59
N VAL A 8 24.45 -30.20 -11.43
CA VAL A 8 23.93 -29.75 -10.12
C VAL A 8 24.43 -28.34 -9.77
N CYS A 9 25.69 -28.01 -10.09
CA CYS A 9 26.18 -26.64 -9.93
C CYS A 9 25.53 -25.64 -10.92
N TYR A 10 25.15 -26.06 -12.13
CA TYR A 10 24.45 -25.20 -13.10
C TYR A 10 22.97 -24.97 -12.74
N GLN A 11 22.30 -25.94 -12.12
CA GLN A 11 20.91 -25.79 -11.62
C GLN A 11 20.80 -24.75 -10.49
N LEU A 12 21.83 -24.61 -9.66
CA LEU A 12 21.86 -23.61 -8.59
C LEU A 12 22.08 -22.17 -9.10
N ILE A 13 22.68 -21.99 -10.28
CA ILE A 13 23.03 -20.65 -10.82
C ILE A 13 21.86 -20.00 -11.59
N PHE A 14 20.84 -20.76 -11.99
CA PHE A 14 19.68 -20.23 -12.75
C PHE A 14 18.40 -20.03 -11.93
N CYS A 15 18.34 -20.51 -10.69
CA CYS A 15 17.18 -20.34 -9.79
C CYS A 15 17.26 -19.08 -8.90
N THR A 16 18.28 -18.23 -9.06
CA THR A 16 18.42 -16.96 -8.32
C THR A 16 18.01 -15.76 -9.19
N ALA A 17 16.89 -15.88 -9.91
CA ALA A 17 16.29 -14.71 -10.55
C ALA A 17 15.43 -13.97 -9.51
N ILE A 18 15.63 -12.67 -9.39
CA ILE A 18 14.77 -11.81 -8.56
C ILE A 18 13.38 -11.81 -9.22
N ILE A 19 12.42 -12.51 -8.61
CA ILE A 19 11.02 -12.59 -9.06
C ILE A 19 10.08 -11.67 -8.25
N HIS A 20 10.57 -11.11 -7.15
CA HIS A 20 9.88 -10.16 -6.30
C HIS A 20 10.75 -8.92 -6.12
N PHE A 21 10.19 -7.73 -6.39
CA PHE A 21 10.94 -6.47 -6.41
C PHE A 21 10.63 -5.62 -5.17
N PRO A 22 11.62 -4.86 -4.65
CA PRO A 22 11.37 -3.90 -3.57
C PRO A 22 10.23 -2.93 -3.92
N GLY A 23 9.30 -2.72 -2.98
CA GLY A 23 8.14 -1.85 -3.16
C GLY A 23 6.86 -2.56 -3.66
N GLU A 24 6.91 -3.84 -4.02
CA GLU A 24 5.74 -4.66 -4.37
C GLU A 24 4.96 -5.13 -3.10
N ASN A 25 4.45 -4.20 -2.30
CA ASN A 25 3.96 -4.46 -0.94
C ASN A 25 2.69 -5.33 -0.84
N HIS A 26 1.98 -5.55 -1.96
CA HIS A 26 0.75 -6.37 -1.99
C HIS A 26 1.03 -7.86 -2.25
N PHE A 27 2.25 -8.23 -2.63
CA PHE A 27 2.59 -9.61 -3.00
C PHE A 27 3.37 -10.32 -1.90
N LYS A 28 2.94 -11.53 -1.55
CA LYS A 28 3.72 -12.49 -0.77
C LYS A 28 3.85 -13.81 -1.52
N ASN A 29 4.92 -14.55 -1.27
CA ASN A 29 5.15 -15.88 -1.86
C ASN A 29 5.00 -15.88 -3.39
N VAL A 30 5.61 -14.88 -4.06
CA VAL A 30 5.60 -14.79 -5.52
C VAL A 30 6.25 -16.03 -6.12
N ARG A 31 5.55 -16.68 -7.04
CA ARG A 31 5.99 -17.91 -7.72
C ARG A 31 5.75 -17.80 -9.21
N GLN A 32 6.75 -18.20 -9.99
CA GLN A 32 6.60 -18.43 -11.43
C GLN A 32 6.00 -19.82 -11.65
N LEU A 33 4.93 -19.91 -12.43
CA LEU A 33 4.19 -21.15 -12.71
C LEU A 33 4.53 -21.78 -14.07
N THR A 34 4.96 -20.98 -15.05
CA THR A 34 5.32 -21.47 -16.40
C THR A 34 6.73 -21.05 -16.79
N PHE A 35 7.38 -21.78 -17.70
CA PHE A 35 8.76 -21.50 -18.13
C PHE A 35 8.90 -21.52 -19.66
N GLY A 36 9.23 -20.35 -20.23
CA GLY A 36 9.49 -20.19 -21.66
C GLY A 36 8.22 -20.09 -22.52
N GLY A 37 8.36 -19.46 -23.69
CA GLY A 37 7.22 -19.22 -24.59
C GLY A 37 6.43 -17.96 -24.22
N ILE A 38 5.30 -17.73 -24.88
CA ILE A 38 4.46 -16.55 -24.67
C ILE A 38 3.17 -16.97 -23.95
N ASN A 39 3.11 -16.76 -22.63
CA ASN A 39 1.96 -17.03 -21.78
C ASN A 39 1.27 -15.74 -21.36
N THR A 40 -0.03 -15.59 -21.68
CA THR A 40 -0.67 -14.26 -21.67
C THR A 40 -1.83 -14.12 -20.69
N ARG A 41 -2.70 -15.12 -20.51
CA ARG A 41 -3.88 -15.01 -19.62
C ARG A 41 -4.00 -16.23 -18.73
N ALA A 42 -4.36 -16.01 -17.47
CA ALA A 42 -4.71 -17.08 -16.54
C ALA A 42 -5.91 -16.70 -15.68
N TYR A 43 -6.78 -17.67 -15.41
CA TYR A 43 -7.98 -17.48 -14.60
C TYR A 43 -8.20 -18.65 -13.65
N PHE A 44 -8.67 -18.34 -12.44
CA PHE A 44 -8.97 -19.32 -11.40
C PHE A 44 -10.26 -20.08 -11.68
N SER A 45 -10.28 -21.36 -11.29
CA SER A 45 -11.53 -22.11 -11.11
C SER A 45 -12.31 -21.57 -9.92
N ALA A 46 -13.61 -21.87 -9.86
CA ALA A 46 -14.53 -21.40 -8.82
C ALA A 46 -14.07 -21.72 -7.38
N ASP A 47 -13.37 -22.85 -7.22
CA ASP A 47 -12.82 -23.35 -5.96
C ASP A 47 -11.35 -22.95 -5.72
N ASP A 48 -10.78 -22.14 -6.62
CA ASP A 48 -9.40 -21.68 -6.63
C ASP A 48 -8.35 -22.80 -6.67
N GLN A 49 -8.73 -24.02 -7.09
CA GLN A 49 -7.83 -25.18 -7.15
C GLN A 49 -7.10 -25.32 -8.49
N TYR A 50 -7.65 -24.76 -9.56
CA TYR A 50 -7.11 -24.86 -10.91
C TYR A 50 -6.90 -23.48 -11.53
N LEU A 51 -5.96 -23.41 -12.46
CA LEU A 51 -5.80 -22.29 -13.39
C LEU A 51 -6.02 -22.76 -14.82
N THR A 52 -6.76 -21.99 -15.60
CA THR A 52 -6.63 -22.03 -17.05
C THR A 52 -5.47 -21.15 -17.46
N ILE A 53 -4.72 -21.56 -18.48
CA ILE A 53 -3.62 -20.77 -19.04
C ILE A 53 -3.77 -20.72 -20.55
N GLN A 54 -3.75 -19.51 -21.09
CA GLN A 54 -3.62 -19.24 -22.53
C GLN A 54 -2.16 -18.96 -22.86
N ALA A 55 -1.59 -19.73 -23.78
CA ALA A 55 -0.18 -19.57 -24.15
C ALA A 55 0.20 -20.16 -25.52
N ILE A 56 1.37 -19.76 -26.00
CA ILE A 56 1.93 -19.98 -27.33
C ILE A 56 3.35 -20.59 -27.18
N GLY A 57 3.46 -21.91 -27.37
CA GLY A 57 4.70 -22.71 -27.19
C GLY A 57 5.07 -22.95 -25.72
N TYR A 58 5.39 -24.19 -25.31
CA TYR A 58 5.46 -24.58 -23.88
C TYR A 58 6.61 -25.50 -23.50
N GLY A 59 7.01 -25.40 -22.22
CA GLY A 59 7.53 -26.49 -21.37
C GLY A 59 7.27 -26.17 -19.87
N THR A 60 7.00 -27.18 -19.04
CA THR A 60 6.80 -27.02 -17.57
C THR A 60 8.00 -27.43 -16.73
N LYS A 61 9.09 -27.88 -17.35
CA LYS A 61 10.29 -28.35 -16.67
C LYS A 61 11.47 -27.45 -16.96
N CYS A 62 12.25 -27.10 -15.93
CA CYS A 62 13.64 -26.64 -16.11
C CYS A 62 14.44 -27.60 -17.00
N ASP A 63 14.14 -28.91 -16.97
CA ASP A 63 14.80 -29.93 -17.79
C ASP A 63 14.39 -29.90 -19.28
N GLN A 64 13.24 -29.33 -19.67
CA GLN A 64 12.84 -29.23 -21.08
C GLN A 64 13.53 -28.08 -21.83
N VAL A 65 14.24 -27.20 -21.12
CA VAL A 65 15.22 -26.28 -21.72
C VAL A 65 16.36 -27.07 -22.40
N ILE A 66 16.64 -28.31 -21.94
CA ILE A 66 17.67 -29.18 -22.54
C ILE A 66 17.21 -29.79 -23.87
N GLU A 67 15.91 -29.99 -24.12
CA GLU A 67 15.46 -30.44 -25.45
C GLU A 67 15.66 -29.37 -26.54
N LYS A 68 15.63 -28.07 -26.19
CA LYS A 68 16.08 -26.99 -27.09
C LYS A 68 17.59 -27.06 -27.36
N ILE A 69 18.40 -27.53 -26.40
CA ILE A 69 19.85 -27.72 -26.58
C ILE A 69 20.13 -28.97 -27.43
N ILE A 70 19.32 -30.03 -27.32
CA ILE A 70 19.42 -31.22 -28.17
C ILE A 70 18.98 -30.92 -29.61
N TRP A 71 17.99 -30.04 -29.82
CA TRP A 71 17.65 -29.55 -31.17
C TRP A 71 18.77 -28.69 -31.79
N PHE A 72 19.54 -27.97 -30.97
CA PHE A 72 20.73 -27.24 -31.42
C PHE A 72 21.90 -28.16 -31.85
N SER A 73 21.89 -29.44 -31.46
CA SER A 73 22.92 -30.41 -31.87
C SER A 73 22.71 -31.00 -33.27
N TYR A 74 21.58 -30.70 -33.93
CA TYR A 74 21.31 -31.06 -35.34
C TYR A 74 21.65 -29.94 -36.36
N LEU A 75 22.33 -28.88 -35.93
CA LEU A 75 22.74 -27.74 -36.78
C LEU A 75 24.22 -27.76 -37.19
N THR A 76 24.84 -28.93 -37.36
CA THR A 76 26.18 -29.03 -37.98
C THR A 76 26.17 -29.36 -39.47
N THR A 77 25.00 -29.36 -40.13
CA THR A 77 24.95 -29.47 -41.60
C THR A 77 24.10 -28.36 -42.22
N SER A 78 24.83 -27.37 -42.76
CA SER A 78 24.52 -26.62 -43.99
C SER A 78 23.14 -25.94 -44.15
N PHE A 79 23.17 -24.60 -44.14
CA PHE A 79 22.32 -23.69 -44.91
C PHE A 79 20.80 -23.99 -44.97
N ILE A 80 20.08 -23.57 -43.94
CA ILE A 80 18.70 -23.07 -44.10
C ILE A 80 18.60 -21.75 -43.33
N LYS A 81 18.56 -20.62 -44.06
CA LYS A 81 18.08 -19.35 -43.49
C LYS A 81 16.65 -19.59 -43.01
N PRO A 82 16.24 -19.12 -41.81
CA PRO A 82 14.87 -19.24 -41.38
C PRO A 82 14.00 -18.32 -42.25
N THR A 83 13.39 -18.86 -43.30
CA THR A 83 12.51 -18.14 -44.24
C THR A 83 11.02 -18.43 -43.99
N ALA A 84 10.63 -18.89 -42.80
CA ALA A 84 9.22 -19.12 -42.45
C ALA A 84 8.89 -18.46 -41.10
N PRO A 85 7.93 -17.51 -41.03
CA PRO A 85 7.37 -17.05 -39.77
C PRO A 85 6.48 -18.18 -39.24
N TYR A 86 6.87 -18.82 -38.15
CA TYR A 86 6.04 -19.86 -37.55
C TYR A 86 4.79 -19.23 -36.93
N LEU A 87 3.63 -19.48 -37.55
CA LEU A 87 2.28 -19.15 -37.09
C LEU A 87 1.93 -19.94 -35.83
N PHE A 88 2.33 -19.46 -34.65
CA PHE A 88 1.93 -20.08 -33.39
C PHE A 88 0.71 -19.37 -32.78
N PHE A 89 -0.43 -20.03 -32.84
CA PHE A 89 -1.68 -19.56 -32.25
C PHE A 89 -1.84 -20.03 -30.79
N PRO A 90 -2.52 -19.25 -29.94
CA PRO A 90 -2.73 -19.58 -28.54
C PRO A 90 -3.55 -20.87 -28.37
N LYS A 91 -3.09 -21.68 -27.42
CA LYS A 91 -3.71 -22.93 -26.96
C LYS A 91 -4.06 -22.78 -25.47
N ILE A 92 -4.97 -23.62 -24.98
CA ILE A 92 -5.49 -23.56 -23.60
C ILE A 92 -5.05 -24.79 -22.82
N TYR A 93 -4.57 -24.56 -21.60
CA TYR A 93 -4.06 -25.58 -20.69
C TYR A 93 -4.69 -25.44 -19.31
N ARG A 94 -4.71 -26.55 -18.57
CA ARG A 94 -5.06 -26.60 -17.16
C ARG A 94 -3.79 -26.74 -16.34
N LEU A 95 -3.73 -26.00 -15.23
CA LEU A 95 -2.73 -26.19 -14.18
C LEU A 95 -3.45 -26.50 -12.86
N ASP A 96 -2.97 -27.50 -12.13
CA ASP A 96 -3.49 -27.88 -10.82
C ASP A 96 -2.64 -27.25 -9.72
N LEU A 97 -3.19 -26.32 -8.92
CA LEU A 97 -2.43 -25.59 -7.92
C LEU A 97 -2.03 -26.42 -6.70
N ASN A 98 -2.59 -27.62 -6.53
CA ASN A 98 -2.25 -28.53 -5.42
C ASN A 98 -1.08 -29.45 -5.73
N LYS A 99 -0.68 -29.57 -7.00
CA LYS A 99 0.45 -30.42 -7.41
C LYS A 99 1.75 -29.64 -7.35
N SER A 100 2.81 -30.31 -6.90
CA SER A 100 4.15 -29.71 -6.92
C SER A 100 4.57 -29.37 -8.36
N PRO A 101 5.41 -28.36 -8.60
CA PRO A 101 5.89 -28.02 -9.95
C PRO A 101 6.53 -29.20 -10.69
N THR A 102 7.10 -30.15 -9.96
CA THR A 102 7.70 -31.38 -10.50
C THR A 102 6.68 -32.44 -10.93
N GLU A 103 5.48 -32.41 -10.35
CA GLU A 103 4.36 -33.32 -10.66
C GLU A 103 3.33 -32.70 -11.61
N ASN A 104 3.41 -31.39 -11.83
CA ASN A 104 2.47 -30.63 -12.65
C ASN A 104 2.84 -30.71 -14.14
N ILE A 105 2.08 -31.49 -14.89
CA ILE A 105 2.13 -31.51 -16.35
C ILE A 105 0.98 -30.61 -16.83
N LEU A 106 1.28 -29.60 -17.64
CA LEU A 106 0.23 -28.75 -18.23
C LEU A 106 -0.61 -29.60 -19.18
N ASP A 107 -1.84 -29.91 -18.77
CA ASP A 107 -2.78 -30.68 -19.59
C ASP A 107 -3.41 -29.76 -20.62
N ARG A 108 -3.14 -30.00 -21.91
CA ARG A 108 -3.76 -29.24 -23.01
C ARG A 108 -5.24 -29.60 -23.09
N ILE A 109 -6.09 -28.59 -22.96
CA ILE A 109 -7.55 -28.75 -23.01
C ILE A 109 -8.10 -28.30 -24.38
N SER A 110 -7.45 -27.33 -25.04
CA SER A 110 -7.84 -26.96 -26.40
C SER A 110 -7.60 -28.10 -27.39
N THR A 111 -8.46 -28.20 -28.41
CA THR A 111 -8.39 -29.20 -29.49
C THR A 111 -7.06 -29.23 -30.24
N GLY A 112 -6.31 -28.12 -30.22
CA GLY A 112 -5.07 -27.94 -30.97
C GLY A 112 -5.28 -27.59 -32.45
N ILE A 113 -6.53 -27.35 -32.85
CA ILE A 113 -6.93 -26.90 -34.18
C ILE A 113 -7.35 -25.44 -34.07
N GLY A 114 -6.99 -24.60 -35.04
CA GLY A 114 -7.32 -23.16 -35.01
C GLY A 114 -6.69 -22.43 -33.82
N SER A 115 -7.19 -21.23 -33.54
CA SER A 115 -6.77 -20.38 -32.42
C SER A 115 -7.80 -20.38 -31.31
N CYS A 116 -7.36 -20.44 -30.05
CA CYS A 116 -8.23 -20.39 -28.88
C CYS A 116 -7.78 -19.29 -27.90
N ALA A 117 -8.72 -18.56 -27.32
CA ALA A 117 -8.45 -17.48 -26.37
C ALA A 117 -9.48 -17.43 -25.22
N SER A 118 -9.14 -16.66 -24.18
CA SER A 118 -10.02 -16.31 -23.05
C SER A 118 -10.66 -17.52 -22.34
N PRO A 119 -9.86 -18.48 -21.83
CA PRO A 119 -10.39 -19.64 -21.14
C PRO A 119 -10.88 -19.31 -19.73
N PHE A 120 -12.17 -19.47 -19.45
CA PHE A 120 -12.77 -19.15 -18.14
C PHE A 120 -13.53 -20.37 -17.58
N PHE A 121 -13.47 -20.61 -16.27
CA PHE A 121 -14.18 -21.74 -15.65
C PHE A 121 -15.66 -21.43 -15.42
N TYR A 122 -16.50 -22.44 -15.59
CA TYR A 122 -17.88 -22.41 -15.10
C TYR A 122 -17.89 -22.50 -13.57
N PRO A 123 -18.75 -21.76 -12.85
CA PRO A 123 -18.71 -21.73 -11.39
C PRO A 123 -19.08 -23.04 -10.69
N ASN A 124 -19.89 -23.88 -11.35
CA ASN A 124 -20.53 -25.05 -10.72
C ASN A 124 -19.94 -26.39 -11.15
N ASN A 125 -18.97 -26.38 -12.06
CA ASN A 125 -18.30 -27.59 -12.55
C ASN A 125 -16.93 -27.23 -13.16
N ASN A 126 -16.16 -28.22 -13.59
CA ASN A 126 -14.87 -28.00 -14.24
C ASN A 126 -14.99 -27.70 -15.75
N ASP A 127 -16.19 -27.39 -16.25
CA ASP A 127 -16.34 -26.99 -17.65
C ASP A 127 -15.69 -25.62 -17.88
N LEU A 128 -15.37 -25.36 -19.13
CA LEU A 128 -14.68 -24.18 -19.59
C LEU A 128 -15.48 -23.45 -20.65
N LEU A 129 -15.43 -22.13 -20.57
CA LEU A 129 -15.75 -21.23 -21.66
C LEU A 129 -14.45 -20.89 -22.36
N TYR A 130 -14.38 -21.00 -23.67
CA TYR A 130 -13.32 -20.33 -24.42
C TYR A 130 -13.78 -19.95 -25.82
N THR A 131 -13.05 -19.03 -26.42
CA THR A 131 -13.37 -18.46 -27.72
C THR A 131 -12.40 -18.99 -28.78
N GLY A 132 -12.85 -19.27 -29.99
CA GLY A 132 -11.94 -19.71 -31.05
C GLY A 132 -12.62 -19.98 -32.39
N ASN A 133 -11.82 -20.31 -33.40
CA ASN A 133 -12.28 -20.47 -34.78
C ASN A 133 -12.06 -21.89 -35.35
N PHE A 134 -11.78 -22.86 -34.48
CA PHE A 134 -11.48 -24.24 -34.86
C PHE A 134 -12.57 -24.91 -35.70
N HIS A 135 -13.83 -24.48 -35.57
CA HIS A 135 -14.97 -25.04 -36.29
C HIS A 135 -15.06 -24.57 -37.76
N LYS A 136 -14.40 -23.45 -38.10
CA LYS A 136 -14.28 -22.89 -39.46
C LYS A 136 -12.92 -23.18 -40.10
N THR A 137 -12.03 -23.82 -39.35
CA THR A 137 -10.69 -24.18 -39.77
C THR A 137 -10.72 -25.43 -40.68
N LYS A 138 -10.21 -25.32 -41.92
CA LYS A 138 -10.16 -26.45 -42.86
C LYS A 138 -9.03 -27.42 -42.48
N MET A 139 -9.38 -28.64 -42.08
CA MET A 139 -8.41 -29.66 -41.66
C MET A 139 -7.63 -30.26 -42.83
N LYS A 140 -6.30 -30.08 -42.86
CA LYS A 140 -5.36 -30.99 -43.55
C LYS A 140 -4.34 -31.64 -42.58
N ALA A 141 -4.62 -31.60 -41.28
CA ALA A 141 -3.67 -32.00 -40.24
C ALA A 141 -3.55 -33.52 -40.05
N LYS A 142 -2.31 -34.02 -40.00
CA LYS A 142 -1.98 -35.36 -39.51
C LYS A 142 -2.02 -35.36 -37.97
N LYS A 143 -2.53 -36.46 -37.39
CA LYS A 143 -2.60 -36.66 -35.94
C LYS A 143 -1.18 -36.59 -35.33
N GLY A 144 -0.95 -35.67 -34.39
CA GLY A 144 0.32 -35.55 -33.65
C GLY A 144 1.33 -34.52 -34.20
N THR A 145 0.97 -33.73 -35.22
CA THR A 145 1.78 -32.59 -35.70
C THR A 145 1.04 -31.28 -35.46
N ASP A 146 1.76 -30.23 -35.05
CA ASP A 146 1.25 -28.84 -35.10
C ASP A 146 1.14 -28.45 -36.58
N ASP A 147 -0.07 -28.38 -37.13
CA ASP A 147 -0.32 -28.07 -38.54
C ASP A 147 -0.89 -26.64 -38.72
N ASP A 148 -0.54 -26.06 -39.87
CA ASP A 148 -0.75 -24.67 -40.33
C ASP A 148 -2.22 -24.39 -40.71
N SER A 149 -3.14 -24.88 -39.88
CA SER A 149 -4.59 -24.84 -40.13
C SER A 149 -5.22 -23.48 -39.78
N CYS A 150 -4.48 -22.62 -39.08
CA CYS A 150 -4.98 -21.34 -38.60
C CYS A 150 -5.00 -20.29 -39.73
N PRO A 151 -5.95 -19.34 -39.71
CA PRO A 151 -6.00 -18.28 -40.72
C PRO A 151 -4.74 -17.41 -40.65
N THR A 152 -4.17 -17.07 -41.81
CA THR A 152 -3.05 -16.15 -41.91
C THR A 152 -3.44 -14.80 -41.28
N LYS A 153 -2.59 -14.26 -40.40
CA LYS A 153 -2.78 -12.90 -39.88
C LYS A 153 -2.89 -11.91 -41.04
N LYS A 154 -3.72 -10.87 -40.91
CA LYS A 154 -3.92 -9.90 -41.98
C LYS A 154 -2.61 -9.20 -42.33
N CYS A 155 -1.80 -8.87 -41.33
CA CYS A 155 -0.50 -8.24 -41.54
C CYS A 155 0.59 -9.15 -42.12
N GLU A 156 0.35 -10.46 -42.17
CA GLU A 156 1.22 -11.45 -42.81
C GLU A 156 0.67 -11.91 -44.17
N SER A 157 -0.48 -11.36 -44.60
CA SER A 157 -1.11 -11.72 -45.86
C SER A 157 -0.39 -11.13 -47.08
N PRO A 158 -0.51 -11.73 -48.27
CA PRO A 158 0.02 -11.15 -49.51
C PRO A 158 -0.49 -9.73 -49.79
N GLU A 159 -1.73 -9.43 -49.39
CA GLU A 159 -2.35 -8.11 -49.51
C GLU A 159 -1.57 -7.04 -48.74
N ALA A 160 -1.01 -7.36 -47.58
CA ALA A 160 -0.21 -6.44 -46.76
C ALA A 160 1.13 -6.04 -47.42
N VAL A 161 1.58 -6.80 -48.43
CA VAL A 161 2.77 -6.45 -49.21
C VAL A 161 2.44 -5.40 -50.28
N THR A 162 1.24 -5.49 -50.86
CA THR A 162 0.81 -4.68 -52.02
C THR A 162 0.00 -3.45 -51.66
N ASP A 163 -0.76 -3.48 -50.56
CA ASP A 163 -1.59 -2.37 -50.10
C ASP A 163 -0.78 -1.47 -49.14
N GLU A 164 -0.46 -0.25 -49.59
CA GLU A 164 0.32 0.71 -48.80
C GLU A 164 -0.38 1.15 -47.50
N THR A 165 -1.72 1.16 -47.49
CA THR A 165 -2.52 1.55 -46.33
C THR A 165 -2.48 0.45 -45.28
N LEU A 166 -2.73 -0.80 -45.69
CA LEU A 166 -2.60 -1.96 -44.81
C LEU A 166 -1.17 -2.10 -44.27
N LYS A 167 -0.16 -1.94 -45.14
CA LYS A 167 1.25 -1.95 -44.74
C LYS A 167 1.58 -0.86 -43.72
N LYS A 168 0.97 0.32 -43.82
CA LYS A 168 1.13 1.40 -42.84
C LYS A 168 0.56 0.98 -41.48
N PHE A 169 -0.65 0.40 -41.44
CA PHE A 169 -1.24 -0.11 -40.20
C PHE A 169 -0.41 -1.23 -39.58
N CYS A 170 0.04 -2.19 -40.38
CA CYS A 170 0.85 -3.31 -39.90
C CYS A 170 2.23 -2.93 -39.34
N ASN A 171 2.71 -1.72 -39.64
CA ASN A 171 3.95 -1.19 -39.06
C ASN A 171 3.74 -0.40 -37.75
N MET A 172 2.51 -0.32 -37.24
CA MET A 172 2.18 0.36 -35.99
C MET A 172 2.23 -0.64 -34.84
N SER A 173 2.99 -0.34 -33.78
CA SER A 173 3.22 -1.25 -32.65
C SER A 173 1.98 -1.53 -31.80
N TYR A 174 0.89 -0.80 -32.03
CA TYR A 174 -0.35 -0.87 -31.26
C TYR A 174 -1.56 -1.33 -32.08
N ILE A 175 -1.30 -2.11 -33.14
CA ILE A 175 -2.32 -2.73 -33.97
C ILE A 175 -2.36 -4.24 -33.70
N LEU A 176 -3.56 -4.82 -33.60
CA LEU A 176 -3.80 -6.26 -33.44
C LEU A 176 -4.79 -6.77 -34.49
N ASP A 177 -4.61 -8.02 -34.93
CA ASP A 177 -5.56 -8.73 -35.79
C ASP A 177 -6.82 -9.14 -35.02
N ILE A 178 -7.96 -8.95 -35.68
CA ILE A 178 -9.25 -9.51 -35.30
C ILE A 178 -9.54 -10.67 -36.24
N PHE A 179 -9.98 -11.78 -35.68
CA PHE A 179 -10.36 -12.97 -36.44
C PHE A 179 -11.88 -13.03 -36.54
N PRO A 180 -12.50 -12.62 -37.67
CA PRO A 180 -13.95 -12.48 -37.80
C PRO A 180 -14.72 -13.81 -37.73
N ASP A 181 -14.05 -14.90 -37.40
CA ASP A 181 -14.57 -16.26 -37.29
C ASP A 181 -14.45 -16.84 -35.88
N TYR A 182 -14.15 -16.01 -34.88
CA TYR A 182 -14.14 -16.42 -33.47
C TYR A 182 -15.57 -16.56 -32.95
N ASP A 183 -15.84 -17.74 -32.40
CA ASP A 183 -17.08 -18.04 -31.70
C ASP A 183 -16.78 -18.48 -30.27
N ILE A 184 -17.81 -18.40 -29.42
CA ILE A 184 -17.77 -18.75 -28.01
C ILE A 184 -18.28 -20.17 -27.82
N PHE A 185 -17.51 -20.99 -27.11
CA PHE A 185 -17.82 -22.39 -26.88
C PHE A 185 -17.83 -22.72 -25.41
N LYS A 186 -18.77 -23.60 -25.04
CA LYS A 186 -18.73 -24.37 -23.80
C LYS A 186 -18.04 -25.69 -24.08
N VAL A 187 -17.06 -26.02 -23.25
CA VAL A 187 -16.21 -27.20 -23.38
C VAL A 187 -16.11 -27.89 -22.04
N ASN A 188 -16.09 -29.23 -22.01
CA ASN A 188 -15.91 -29.95 -20.76
C ASN A 188 -14.46 -29.91 -20.28
N GLU A 189 -14.23 -30.41 -19.06
CA GLU A 189 -12.91 -30.44 -18.43
C GLU A 189 -11.84 -31.23 -19.21
N PHE A 190 -12.25 -32.05 -20.18
CA PHE A 190 -11.37 -32.86 -21.04
C PHE A 190 -11.11 -32.22 -22.41
N GLY A 191 -11.68 -31.05 -22.69
CA GLY A 191 -11.48 -30.37 -23.98
C GLY A 191 -12.50 -30.73 -25.06
N ASN A 192 -13.57 -31.45 -24.73
CA ASN A 192 -14.63 -31.76 -25.69
C ASN A 192 -15.65 -30.64 -25.73
N ILE A 193 -15.98 -30.19 -26.94
CA ILE A 193 -17.00 -29.16 -27.15
C ILE A 193 -18.35 -29.71 -26.75
N ILE A 194 -19.01 -29.06 -25.80
CA ILE A 194 -20.37 -29.37 -25.36
C ILE A 194 -21.37 -28.62 -26.23
N SER A 195 -21.14 -27.31 -26.41
CA SER A 195 -22.03 -26.45 -27.20
C SER A 195 -21.28 -25.26 -27.78
N GLN A 196 -21.73 -24.83 -28.96
CA GLN A 196 -21.36 -23.58 -29.61
C GLN A 196 -22.41 -22.53 -29.24
N LEU A 197 -22.01 -21.47 -28.51
CA LEU A 197 -22.92 -20.45 -27.96
C LEU A 197 -23.13 -19.27 -28.93
N THR A 198 -22.16 -19.04 -29.81
CA THR A 198 -22.26 -18.10 -30.93
C THR A 198 -21.93 -18.81 -32.23
N SER A 199 -22.59 -18.43 -33.32
CA SER A 199 -22.42 -19.04 -34.64
C SER A 199 -22.77 -18.01 -35.71
N ASN A 200 -21.89 -17.04 -35.88
CA ASN A 200 -22.01 -15.95 -36.85
C ASN A 200 -20.65 -15.70 -37.51
N ASP A 201 -20.57 -14.87 -38.55
CA ASP A 201 -19.31 -14.50 -39.22
C ASP A 201 -18.76 -13.17 -38.69
N VAL A 202 -18.86 -12.99 -37.37
CA VAL A 202 -18.30 -11.83 -36.67
C VAL A 202 -17.36 -12.30 -35.55
N TYR A 203 -16.59 -11.37 -34.99
CA TYR A 203 -15.66 -11.63 -33.91
C TYR A 203 -16.41 -11.69 -32.58
N ASP A 204 -16.69 -12.89 -32.06
CA ASP A 204 -17.22 -13.08 -30.71
C ASP A 204 -16.11 -13.64 -29.79
N ALA A 205 -15.48 -12.75 -29.03
CA ALA A 205 -14.28 -13.11 -28.24
C ALA A 205 -14.23 -12.47 -26.85
N GLU A 206 -13.10 -12.64 -26.16
CA GLU A 206 -12.82 -12.05 -24.85
C GLU A 206 -13.86 -12.42 -23.77
N ALA A 207 -14.45 -13.60 -23.92
CA ALA A 207 -15.59 -13.99 -23.12
C ALA A 207 -15.22 -14.35 -21.67
N VAL A 208 -16.02 -13.90 -20.71
CA VAL A 208 -15.88 -14.19 -19.28
C VAL A 208 -17.25 -14.47 -18.64
N ILE A 209 -17.28 -15.26 -17.57
CA ILE A 209 -18.52 -15.63 -16.87
C ILE A 209 -18.73 -14.71 -15.66
N SER A 210 -19.98 -14.35 -15.37
CA SER A 210 -20.33 -13.64 -14.14
C SER A 210 -20.09 -14.50 -12.89
N PRO A 211 -19.68 -13.93 -11.76
CA PRO A 211 -19.46 -14.65 -10.51
C PRO A 211 -20.66 -15.50 -10.04
N ASP A 212 -21.89 -15.07 -10.34
CA ASP A 212 -23.11 -15.84 -10.04
C ASP A 212 -23.38 -16.99 -11.03
N GLY A 213 -22.58 -17.12 -12.09
CA GLY A 213 -22.69 -18.15 -13.11
C GLY A 213 -23.89 -18.01 -14.04
N THR A 214 -24.56 -16.86 -14.07
CA THR A 214 -25.80 -16.68 -14.83
C THR A 214 -25.60 -16.03 -16.20
N LYS A 215 -24.49 -15.33 -16.41
CA LYS A 215 -24.24 -14.53 -17.62
C LYS A 215 -22.84 -14.72 -18.18
N ILE A 216 -22.73 -14.51 -19.48
CA ILE A 216 -21.47 -14.41 -20.21
C ILE A 216 -21.35 -12.98 -20.75
N LEU A 217 -20.24 -12.34 -20.44
CA LEU A 217 -19.78 -11.09 -21.05
C LEU A 217 -18.88 -11.43 -22.21
N TYR A 218 -18.99 -10.74 -23.34
CA TYR A 218 -18.10 -10.92 -24.49
C TYR A 218 -18.01 -9.64 -25.33
N THR A 219 -16.95 -9.55 -26.14
CA THR A 219 -16.77 -8.49 -27.13
C THR A 219 -17.29 -8.98 -28.48
N SER A 220 -18.09 -8.17 -29.17
CA SER A 220 -18.60 -8.48 -30.52
C SER A 220 -18.56 -7.30 -31.47
N ASN A 221 -18.31 -7.57 -32.76
CA ASN A 221 -18.51 -6.59 -33.84
C ASN A 221 -19.76 -6.84 -34.70
N GLU A 222 -20.79 -7.47 -34.13
CA GLU A 222 -22.09 -7.70 -34.80
C GLU A 222 -22.73 -6.40 -35.35
N THR A 223 -22.54 -5.28 -34.66
CA THR A 223 -23.05 -3.94 -35.02
C THR A 223 -22.11 -3.16 -35.95
N GLY A 224 -20.97 -3.72 -36.32
CA GLY A 224 -19.92 -3.08 -37.13
C GLY A 224 -18.83 -2.38 -36.31
N ASP A 225 -19.12 -2.05 -35.06
CA ASP A 225 -18.16 -1.55 -34.06
C ASP A 225 -17.92 -2.64 -33.00
N LEU A 226 -16.73 -2.65 -32.37
CA LEU A 226 -16.48 -3.58 -31.27
C LEU A 226 -17.10 -3.03 -29.99
N ASP A 227 -18.15 -3.71 -29.56
CA ASP A 227 -18.97 -3.37 -28.41
C ASP A 227 -19.01 -4.52 -27.40
N ILE A 228 -19.44 -4.20 -26.19
CA ILE A 228 -19.64 -5.16 -25.11
C ILE A 228 -21.04 -5.74 -25.20
N TYR A 229 -21.12 -7.06 -25.19
CA TYR A 229 -22.36 -7.84 -25.19
C TYR A 229 -22.46 -8.71 -23.94
N ILE A 230 -23.70 -8.98 -23.55
CA ILE A 230 -24.02 -9.99 -22.54
C ILE A 230 -25.00 -11.01 -23.11
N MET A 231 -24.89 -12.24 -22.65
CA MET A 231 -25.88 -13.30 -22.89
C MET A 231 -26.09 -14.11 -21.62
N ASN A 232 -27.14 -14.89 -21.57
CA ASN A 232 -27.31 -15.91 -20.53
C ASN A 232 -26.22 -16.98 -20.68
N ILE A 233 -25.94 -17.69 -19.59
CA ILE A 233 -24.93 -18.76 -19.54
C ILE A 233 -25.14 -19.89 -20.57
N ASP A 234 -26.36 -20.05 -21.07
CA ASP A 234 -26.74 -21.01 -22.11
C ASP A 234 -26.64 -20.47 -23.55
N GLY A 235 -26.18 -19.23 -23.72
CA GLY A 235 -26.07 -18.55 -25.03
C GLY A 235 -27.32 -17.80 -25.48
N THR A 236 -28.41 -17.81 -24.70
CA THR A 236 -29.66 -17.10 -25.03
C THR A 236 -29.66 -15.64 -24.58
N SER A 237 -30.66 -14.87 -24.98
CA SER A 237 -30.87 -13.48 -24.53
C SER A 237 -29.67 -12.56 -24.78
N LYS A 238 -29.06 -12.67 -25.96
CA LYS A 238 -27.95 -11.81 -26.40
C LYS A 238 -28.40 -10.36 -26.41
N LYS A 239 -27.58 -9.49 -25.82
CA LYS A 239 -27.86 -8.07 -25.67
C LYS A 239 -26.56 -7.26 -25.72
N GLN A 240 -26.51 -6.28 -26.61
CA GLN A 240 -25.50 -5.23 -26.58
C GLN A 240 -25.70 -4.35 -25.34
N VAL A 241 -24.64 -4.11 -24.56
CA VAL A 241 -24.70 -3.27 -23.34
C VAL A 241 -23.92 -1.98 -23.50
N SER A 242 -22.77 -1.99 -24.17
CA SER A 242 -22.11 -0.76 -24.58
C SER A 242 -22.50 -0.49 -26.03
N ALA A 243 -23.21 0.60 -26.27
CA ALA A 243 -23.39 1.12 -27.61
C ALA A 243 -22.58 2.40 -27.72
N MET A 244 -21.71 2.49 -28.71
CA MET A 244 -21.24 3.80 -29.15
C MET A 244 -22.41 4.55 -29.75
N LYS A 245 -22.95 5.52 -29.00
CA LYS A 245 -23.93 6.45 -29.57
C LYS A 245 -23.27 7.13 -30.77
N SER A 246 -23.82 6.87 -31.96
CA SER A 246 -23.47 7.65 -33.15
C SER A 246 -23.61 9.14 -32.80
N CYS A 247 -22.77 9.99 -33.36
CA CYS A 247 -22.82 11.44 -33.15
C CYS A 247 -24.15 12.12 -33.60
N GLU A 248 -25.22 11.37 -33.88
CA GLU A 248 -26.54 11.92 -34.21
C GLU A 248 -27.16 12.69 -33.03
N GLU A 249 -26.93 12.28 -31.77
CA GLU A 249 -27.45 13.03 -30.61
C GLU A 249 -26.68 14.35 -30.35
N THR A 250 -25.40 14.45 -30.76
CA THR A 250 -24.63 15.70 -30.67
C THR A 250 -25.04 16.71 -31.75
N LEU A 251 -25.75 16.25 -32.79
CA LEU A 251 -26.28 17.09 -33.87
C LEU A 251 -27.40 18.01 -33.37
N GLU A 252 -28.22 17.60 -32.40
CA GLU A 252 -29.21 18.48 -31.78
C GLU A 252 -28.57 19.58 -30.93
N ARG A 253 -27.49 19.24 -30.21
CA ARG A 253 -26.72 20.21 -29.40
C ARG A 253 -25.98 21.24 -30.25
N SER A 254 -25.61 20.88 -31.48
CA SER A 254 -24.98 21.79 -32.45
C SER A 254 -25.99 22.54 -33.33
N LYS A 255 -27.19 22.00 -33.55
CA LYS A 255 -28.33 22.74 -34.12
C LYS A 255 -28.77 23.90 -33.24
N MET A 256 -28.71 23.76 -31.91
CA MET A 256 -28.95 24.86 -30.95
C MET A 256 -27.93 26.01 -31.03
N ILE A 257 -26.76 25.79 -31.65
CA ILE A 257 -25.71 26.81 -31.83
C ILE A 257 -25.80 27.46 -33.22
N ALA A 258 -26.63 26.93 -34.12
CA ALA A 258 -26.70 27.29 -35.53
C ALA A 258 -27.82 28.30 -35.87
N GLU A 259 -28.10 29.27 -35.01
CA GLU A 259 -28.95 30.44 -35.36
C GLU A 259 -28.17 31.57 -36.06
N ASN A 260 -27.01 31.27 -36.67
CA ASN A 260 -26.24 32.24 -37.44
C ASN A 260 -26.12 31.79 -38.92
N PRO A 261 -26.82 32.45 -39.86
CA PRO A 261 -27.02 31.93 -41.23
C PRO A 261 -25.80 31.99 -42.15
N ASN A 262 -24.60 32.35 -41.66
CA ASN A 262 -23.42 32.60 -42.49
C ASN A 262 -22.26 31.60 -42.34
N THR A 263 -22.44 30.47 -41.66
CA THR A 263 -21.39 29.44 -41.58
C THR A 263 -21.94 28.04 -41.78
N LEU A 264 -22.06 27.61 -43.04
CA LEU A 264 -21.94 26.19 -43.38
C LEU A 264 -21.16 26.06 -44.69
N PRO A 265 -20.11 25.22 -44.72
CA PRO A 265 -20.06 24.26 -45.81
C PRO A 265 -19.64 22.85 -45.35
N LEU A 266 -20.34 21.84 -45.87
CA LEU A 266 -19.91 20.45 -46.09
C LEU A 266 -19.51 19.54 -44.91
N ALA A 267 -19.33 20.03 -43.67
CA ALA A 267 -18.92 19.16 -42.55
C ALA A 267 -20.05 18.33 -41.91
N VAL A 268 -21.32 18.64 -42.22
CA VAL A 268 -22.47 18.09 -41.49
C VAL A 268 -22.92 16.70 -41.99
N LEU A 269 -22.53 16.29 -43.20
CA LEU A 269 -22.90 14.99 -43.78
C LEU A 269 -21.86 13.87 -43.60
N ALA A 270 -20.73 14.15 -42.94
CA ALA A 270 -19.63 13.18 -42.77
C ALA A 270 -19.35 12.79 -41.31
N LEU A 271 -20.21 13.15 -40.35
CA LEU A 271 -20.02 12.93 -38.90
C LEU A 271 -20.72 11.68 -38.35
N THR A 272 -21.37 10.89 -39.18
CA THR A 272 -22.04 9.64 -38.76
C THR A 272 -21.03 8.49 -38.71
N ASN A 273 -20.96 7.85 -37.53
CA ASN A 273 -20.21 6.64 -37.18
C ASN A 273 -18.72 6.88 -36.82
N ILE A 274 -18.49 7.20 -35.55
CA ILE A 274 -17.18 7.05 -34.90
C ILE A 274 -17.06 5.57 -34.55
N VAL A 275 -16.09 4.91 -35.15
CA VAL A 275 -15.74 3.53 -34.87
C VAL A 275 -14.86 3.50 -33.63
N GLY A 276 -15.18 2.66 -32.64
CA GLY A 276 -14.38 2.51 -31.42
C GLY A 276 -14.20 1.03 -31.05
N TYR A 277 -13.34 0.83 -30.06
CA TYR A 277 -13.04 -0.48 -29.51
C TYR A 277 -13.40 -0.44 -28.04
N ASP A 278 -14.55 -1.01 -27.71
CA ASP A 278 -14.84 -1.48 -26.36
C ASP A 278 -14.48 -2.96 -26.30
N GLY A 279 -13.62 -3.36 -25.38
CA GLY A 279 -13.21 -4.76 -25.30
C GLY A 279 -12.56 -5.08 -23.98
N GLY A 280 -12.37 -6.38 -23.75
CA GLY A 280 -11.93 -6.94 -22.49
C GLY A 280 -12.86 -6.57 -21.32
N GLY A 281 -12.78 -7.34 -20.23
CA GLY A 281 -13.48 -6.93 -19.03
C GLY A 281 -13.78 -8.04 -18.07
N SER A 282 -14.46 -7.66 -16.99
CA SER A 282 -14.90 -8.56 -15.94
C SER A 282 -16.12 -7.99 -15.24
N PHE A 283 -16.89 -8.89 -14.61
CA PHE A 283 -17.99 -8.51 -13.75
C PHE A 283 -17.48 -8.12 -12.35
N SER A 284 -18.19 -7.20 -11.69
CA SER A 284 -18.08 -7.02 -10.24
C SER A 284 -18.47 -8.30 -9.51
N SER A 285 -17.98 -8.52 -8.28
CA SER A 285 -18.23 -9.78 -7.57
C SER A 285 -19.70 -10.02 -7.19
N ASP A 286 -20.57 -9.01 -7.30
CA ASP A 286 -22.03 -9.15 -7.19
C ASP A 286 -22.75 -9.30 -8.54
N SER A 287 -22.00 -9.41 -9.64
CA SER A 287 -22.51 -9.57 -11.01
C SER A 287 -23.40 -8.41 -11.51
N LYS A 288 -23.29 -7.20 -10.92
CA LYS A 288 -24.14 -6.04 -11.28
C LYS A 288 -23.48 -5.01 -12.18
N LYS A 289 -22.15 -4.95 -12.18
CA LYS A 289 -21.37 -4.02 -12.99
C LYS A 289 -20.35 -4.77 -13.83
N ILE A 290 -19.92 -4.12 -14.91
CA ILE A 290 -18.89 -4.59 -15.81
C ILE A 290 -17.84 -3.48 -15.89
N VAL A 291 -16.57 -3.84 -15.75
CA VAL A 291 -15.44 -2.97 -16.09
C VAL A 291 -14.84 -3.45 -17.40
N PHE A 292 -14.54 -2.53 -18.30
CA PHE A 292 -13.95 -2.80 -19.61
C PHE A 292 -13.02 -1.66 -20.02
N HIS A 293 -12.16 -1.91 -21.01
CA HIS A 293 -11.35 -0.85 -21.61
C HIS A 293 -12.00 -0.39 -22.92
N ALA A 294 -11.90 0.92 -23.19
CA ALA A 294 -12.56 1.52 -24.34
C ALA A 294 -11.77 2.66 -24.97
N ASN A 295 -11.89 2.76 -26.30
CA ASN A 295 -11.41 3.89 -27.10
C ASN A 295 -12.57 4.80 -27.49
N ARG A 296 -12.85 5.78 -26.62
CA ARG A 296 -13.97 6.73 -26.78
C ARG A 296 -13.44 8.17 -26.93
N PRO A 297 -13.26 8.68 -28.17
CA PRO A 297 -12.77 10.04 -28.40
C PRO A 297 -13.85 11.07 -28.02
N ASN A 298 -13.46 12.11 -27.28
CA ASN A 298 -14.39 13.12 -26.74
C ASN A 298 -14.08 14.56 -27.16
N THR A 299 -13.01 14.78 -27.93
CA THR A 299 -12.69 16.09 -28.55
C THR A 299 -12.71 16.00 -30.07
N THR A 300 -12.97 17.12 -30.75
CA THR A 300 -12.97 17.19 -32.23
C THR A 300 -11.64 16.71 -32.84
N ASP A 301 -10.52 17.00 -32.17
CA ASP A 301 -9.20 16.58 -32.64
C ASP A 301 -8.94 15.09 -32.40
N GLU A 302 -9.38 14.53 -31.27
CA GLU A 302 -9.38 13.09 -31.04
C GLU A 302 -10.27 12.38 -32.06
N ILE A 303 -11.51 12.85 -32.28
CA ILE A 303 -12.44 12.26 -33.24
C ILE A 303 -11.81 12.23 -34.63
N ARG A 304 -11.20 13.33 -35.08
CA ARG A 304 -10.48 13.38 -36.37
C ARG A 304 -9.31 12.38 -36.39
N ARG A 305 -8.52 12.30 -35.31
CA ARG A 305 -7.36 11.41 -35.19
C ARG A 305 -7.76 9.93 -35.21
N TYR A 306 -8.81 9.56 -34.48
CA TYR A 306 -9.27 8.18 -34.31
C TYR A 306 -10.12 7.69 -35.48
N LYS A 307 -10.85 8.57 -36.17
CA LYS A 307 -11.69 8.20 -37.31
C LYS A 307 -10.91 7.52 -38.44
N ASP A 308 -9.79 8.11 -38.86
CA ASP A 308 -8.98 7.54 -39.95
C ASP A 308 -8.25 6.26 -39.52
N LEU A 309 -7.84 6.19 -38.25
CA LEU A 309 -7.13 5.05 -37.69
C LEU A 309 -8.06 3.85 -37.48
N LEU A 310 -9.16 4.02 -36.76
CA LEU A 310 -10.05 2.94 -36.34
C LEU A 310 -10.91 2.44 -37.49
N ARG A 311 -11.48 3.34 -38.30
CA ARG A 311 -12.27 2.92 -39.49
C ARG A 311 -11.39 2.25 -40.53
N GLY A 312 -10.19 2.79 -40.76
CA GLY A 312 -9.23 2.23 -41.70
C GLY A 312 -8.69 0.89 -41.23
N SER A 313 -8.40 0.72 -39.93
CA SER A 313 -7.92 -0.56 -39.40
C SER A 313 -9.02 -1.62 -39.41
N LEU A 314 -10.24 -1.29 -38.96
CA LEU A 314 -11.33 -2.26 -38.86
C LEU A 314 -11.81 -2.75 -40.22
N SER A 315 -11.72 -1.96 -41.29
CA SER A 315 -11.98 -2.46 -42.65
C SER A 315 -11.01 -3.56 -43.10
N TYR A 316 -9.85 -3.68 -42.45
CA TYR A 316 -8.90 -4.77 -42.64
C TYR A 316 -8.96 -5.83 -41.53
N ASN A 317 -9.96 -5.81 -40.64
CA ASN A 317 -10.02 -6.64 -39.42
C ASN A 317 -8.84 -6.39 -38.47
N LEU A 318 -8.47 -5.11 -38.27
CA LEU A 318 -7.42 -4.69 -37.35
C LEU A 318 -7.98 -3.74 -36.29
N ILE A 319 -7.52 -3.85 -35.04
CA ILE A 319 -7.85 -2.91 -33.95
C ILE A 319 -6.63 -2.15 -33.46
N SER A 320 -6.87 -0.92 -33.01
CA SER A 320 -5.88 -0.13 -32.28
C SER A 320 -6.19 -0.15 -30.79
N TRP A 321 -5.17 -0.48 -29.99
CA TRP A 321 -5.23 -0.37 -28.52
C TRP A 321 -4.63 0.94 -27.97
N ASP A 322 -4.33 1.91 -28.84
CA ASP A 322 -3.75 3.19 -28.43
C ASP A 322 -4.71 3.98 -27.53
N GLU A 323 -4.19 4.54 -26.43
CA GLU A 323 -4.86 5.41 -25.44
C GLU A 323 -6.23 4.92 -24.90
N THR A 324 -6.40 3.61 -24.71
CA THR A 324 -7.62 3.05 -24.07
C THR A 324 -7.81 3.52 -22.63
N GLU A 325 -9.05 3.81 -22.26
CA GLU A 325 -9.45 4.23 -20.91
C GLU A 325 -10.40 3.19 -20.28
N LEU A 326 -10.53 3.22 -18.95
CA LEU A 326 -11.39 2.29 -18.24
C LEU A 326 -12.80 2.86 -18.08
N TYR A 327 -13.81 2.03 -18.31
CA TYR A 327 -15.21 2.35 -18.14
C TYR A 327 -15.90 1.32 -17.27
N ILE A 328 -16.86 1.78 -16.48
CA ILE A 328 -17.80 0.93 -15.75
C ILE A 328 -19.17 1.13 -16.36
N ILE A 329 -19.86 0.02 -16.65
CA ILE A 329 -21.25 -0.02 -17.05
C ILE A 329 -22.03 -0.98 -16.17
N ASP A 330 -23.29 -0.67 -15.88
CA ASP A 330 -24.19 -1.64 -15.25
C ASP A 330 -24.60 -2.74 -16.24
N VAL A 331 -24.91 -3.93 -15.74
CA VAL A 331 -25.32 -5.06 -16.61
C VAL A 331 -26.60 -4.79 -17.42
N ASN A 332 -27.39 -3.78 -17.04
CA ASN A 332 -28.57 -3.38 -17.82
C ASN A 332 -28.22 -2.39 -18.95
N GLY A 333 -27.00 -1.85 -18.99
CA GLY A 333 -26.57 -0.87 -19.99
C GLY A 333 -27.20 0.51 -19.83
N THR A 334 -27.67 0.85 -18.63
CA THR A 334 -28.39 2.11 -18.34
C THR A 334 -27.47 3.24 -17.86
N SER A 335 -26.31 2.92 -17.31
CA SER A 335 -25.37 3.86 -16.70
C SER A 335 -23.94 3.44 -16.99
N MET A 336 -23.27 4.20 -17.86
CA MET A 336 -21.88 4.01 -18.22
C MET A 336 -21.06 5.23 -17.86
N ASN A 337 -19.99 5.05 -17.09
CA ASN A 337 -19.13 6.14 -16.63
C ASN A 337 -17.65 5.78 -16.83
N PRO A 338 -16.80 6.73 -17.23
CA PRO A 338 -15.36 6.53 -17.15
C PRO A 338 -14.95 6.37 -15.68
N VAL A 339 -14.00 5.48 -15.41
CA VAL A 339 -13.42 5.31 -14.06
C VAL A 339 -12.68 6.58 -13.65
N PHE A 340 -11.95 7.21 -14.57
CA PHE A 340 -11.19 8.42 -14.30
C PHE A 340 -11.96 9.68 -14.70
N SER A 341 -11.98 10.68 -13.83
CA SER A 341 -12.56 12.01 -14.11
C SER A 341 -11.81 12.77 -15.22
N ARG A 342 -10.56 12.39 -15.48
CA ARG A 342 -9.73 12.89 -16.59
C ARG A 342 -9.00 11.71 -17.21
N LYS A 343 -8.92 11.68 -18.55
CA LYS A 343 -8.12 10.69 -19.29
C LYS A 343 -6.68 10.69 -18.78
N LEU A 344 -6.12 9.51 -18.57
CA LEU A 344 -4.73 9.36 -18.12
C LEU A 344 -3.74 9.58 -19.28
N GLY A 345 -4.22 9.49 -20.53
CA GLY A 345 -3.40 9.72 -21.72
C GLY A 345 -2.35 8.63 -21.93
N ARG A 346 -2.66 7.41 -21.49
CA ARG A 346 -1.90 6.17 -21.61
C ARG A 346 -2.88 5.03 -21.89
N THR A 347 -2.42 3.94 -22.48
CA THR A 347 -3.23 2.73 -22.65
C THR A 347 -3.44 2.05 -21.31
N ASN A 348 -4.71 1.90 -20.91
CA ASN A 348 -5.15 1.10 -19.77
C ASN A 348 -5.86 -0.16 -20.30
N TRP A 349 -5.39 -1.33 -19.91
CA TRP A 349 -5.68 -2.60 -20.57
C TRP A 349 -6.02 -3.70 -19.56
N ALA A 350 -6.78 -4.71 -20.02
CA ALA A 350 -7.12 -5.92 -19.27
C ALA A 350 -7.61 -5.65 -17.83
N PRO A 351 -8.66 -4.83 -17.65
CA PRO A 351 -9.19 -4.56 -16.32
C PRO A 351 -9.89 -5.79 -15.73
N PHE A 352 -9.66 -6.01 -14.45
CA PHE A 352 -10.27 -7.08 -13.66
C PHE A 352 -10.81 -6.52 -12.34
N TYR A 353 -12.05 -6.85 -11.98
CA TYR A 353 -12.66 -6.44 -10.72
C TYR A 353 -12.04 -7.21 -9.56
N HIS A 354 -11.64 -6.49 -8.51
CA HIS A 354 -11.26 -7.12 -7.27
C HIS A 354 -12.51 -7.73 -6.60
N PRO A 355 -12.41 -8.91 -5.94
CA PRO A 355 -13.54 -9.54 -5.26
C PRO A 355 -14.22 -8.68 -4.16
N ASP A 356 -13.63 -7.55 -3.77
CA ASP A 356 -14.13 -6.66 -2.72
C ASP A 356 -15.16 -5.63 -3.21
N LYS A 357 -15.46 -5.62 -4.52
CA LYS A 357 -16.45 -4.75 -5.19
C LYS A 357 -16.08 -3.27 -5.24
N LYS A 358 -14.88 -2.89 -4.79
CA LYS A 358 -14.50 -1.48 -4.68
C LYS A 358 -13.32 -1.12 -5.55
N ARG A 359 -12.50 -2.11 -5.89
CA ARG A 359 -11.25 -1.90 -6.62
C ARG A 359 -11.22 -2.62 -7.95
N ILE A 360 -10.46 -2.06 -8.87
CA ILE A 360 -10.17 -2.58 -10.21
C ILE A 360 -8.66 -2.69 -10.32
N VAL A 361 -8.17 -3.88 -10.69
CA VAL A 361 -6.77 -4.06 -11.11
C VAL A 361 -6.70 -4.02 -12.63
N PHE A 362 -5.67 -3.41 -13.19
CA PHE A 362 -5.51 -3.28 -14.63
C PHE A 362 -4.04 -3.10 -15.01
N SER A 363 -3.74 -3.29 -16.29
CA SER A 363 -2.41 -3.03 -16.84
C SER A 363 -2.35 -1.62 -17.42
N GLN A 364 -1.29 -0.85 -17.12
CA GLN A 364 -1.06 0.44 -17.77
C GLN A 364 0.27 0.46 -18.51
N TYR A 365 0.26 1.00 -19.73
CA TYR A 365 1.46 1.14 -20.54
C TYR A 365 2.39 2.26 -20.02
N LYS A 366 3.69 1.98 -19.86
CA LYS A 366 4.68 2.86 -19.21
C LYS A 366 4.88 4.22 -19.91
N ASN A 367 4.72 4.31 -21.24
CA ASN A 367 4.98 5.53 -22.03
C ASN A 367 3.70 6.21 -22.55
N ARG A 368 3.74 7.56 -22.69
CA ARG A 368 2.74 8.30 -23.51
C ARG A 368 2.94 7.95 -24.99
N CYS A 369 2.12 7.07 -25.54
CA CYS A 369 1.95 7.00 -26.98
C CYS A 369 0.98 8.10 -27.41
N SER A 370 1.51 9.28 -27.76
CA SER A 370 0.76 10.17 -28.64
C SER A 370 1.36 10.07 -30.04
N LEU A 371 0.50 9.96 -31.06
CA LEU A 371 0.88 9.94 -32.48
C LEU A 371 1.84 11.10 -32.88
N ARG A 372 1.91 12.19 -32.11
CA ARG A 372 2.88 13.30 -32.30
C ARG A 372 4.29 13.00 -31.76
N ASN A 373 4.43 12.29 -30.64
CA ASN A 373 5.73 12.10 -29.97
C ASN A 373 6.52 10.86 -30.42
N CYS A 374 5.88 9.88 -31.08
CA CYS A 374 6.62 8.80 -31.76
C CYS A 374 7.45 9.31 -32.96
N HIS A 375 7.16 10.53 -33.45
CA HIS A 375 7.95 11.15 -34.52
C HIS A 375 9.32 11.65 -34.05
N LEU A 376 9.52 11.90 -32.74
CA LEU A 376 10.80 12.37 -32.20
C LEU A 376 11.84 11.23 -32.11
N GLN A 377 11.40 9.99 -31.88
CA GLN A 377 12.26 8.80 -32.00
C GLN A 377 12.81 8.62 -33.43
N LYS A 378 12.06 9.03 -34.46
CA LYS A 378 12.56 9.02 -35.86
C LYS A 378 13.68 10.04 -36.12
N GLN A 379 13.79 11.13 -35.35
CA GLN A 379 14.89 12.09 -35.52
C GLN A 379 16.21 11.60 -34.91
N ILE A 380 16.15 10.86 -33.80
CA ILE A 380 17.33 10.25 -33.18
C ILE A 380 17.85 9.08 -34.06
N VAL A 381 16.95 8.28 -34.63
CA VAL A 381 17.31 7.22 -35.59
C VAL A 381 17.87 7.80 -36.91
N LYS A 382 17.36 8.95 -37.38
CA LYS A 382 17.96 9.68 -38.53
C LYS A 382 19.36 10.23 -38.24
N LEU A 383 19.68 10.54 -36.99
CA LEU A 383 21.04 10.96 -36.58
C LEU A 383 22.00 9.76 -36.59
N ILE A 384 21.54 8.59 -36.18
CA ILE A 384 22.30 7.33 -36.19
C ILE A 384 22.50 6.81 -37.62
N LEU A 385 21.52 7.00 -38.51
CA LEU A 385 21.59 6.61 -39.93
C LEU A 385 22.55 7.48 -40.78
N ARG A 386 23.15 8.55 -40.24
CA ARG A 386 24.21 9.32 -40.93
C ARG A 386 25.61 8.70 -40.80
N MET A 387 25.78 7.61 -40.04
CA MET A 387 27.07 6.90 -39.94
C MET A 387 26.98 5.51 -40.57
N LYS A 388 27.49 5.45 -41.81
CA LYS A 388 27.89 4.28 -42.62
C LYS A 388 26.78 3.46 -43.30
N ALA A 389 26.74 3.63 -44.62
CA ALA A 389 26.07 2.79 -45.60
C ALA A 389 26.77 1.44 -45.76
N ILE A 390 26.01 0.34 -45.69
CA ILE A 390 26.15 -0.91 -46.46
C ILE A 390 24.72 -1.46 -46.64
N HIS A 391 24.39 -1.83 -47.89
CA HIS A 391 23.10 -2.32 -48.43
C HIS A 391 21.94 -2.68 -47.48
N LEU A 392 20.87 -1.88 -47.56
CA LEU A 392 19.56 -2.14 -46.97
C LEU A 392 18.69 -2.97 -47.92
N SER A 393 18.70 -4.29 -47.76
CA SER A 393 17.54 -5.12 -48.11
C SER A 393 16.47 -4.95 -47.04
N SER A 394 15.27 -4.56 -47.46
CA SER A 394 14.06 -4.48 -46.66
C SER A 394 13.80 -5.78 -45.89
N ASN A 395 14.15 -5.80 -44.61
CA ASN A 395 13.74 -6.78 -43.61
C ASN A 395 13.85 -6.09 -42.25
N PHE A 396 12.77 -5.44 -41.81
CA PHE A 396 12.66 -5.02 -40.41
C PHE A 396 12.42 -6.30 -39.59
N ASN A 397 13.52 -6.92 -39.18
CA ASN A 397 13.53 -7.92 -38.13
C ASN A 397 12.94 -7.29 -36.86
N SER A 398 11.80 -7.80 -36.38
CA SER A 398 11.23 -7.48 -35.07
C SER A 398 12.04 -8.16 -33.95
N THR A 399 13.34 -7.92 -33.87
CA THR A 399 14.22 -8.48 -32.84
C THR A 399 14.45 -7.53 -31.66
N THR A 400 13.71 -6.43 -31.59
CA THR A 400 13.68 -5.54 -30.43
C THR A 400 12.24 -5.25 -30.08
N VAL A 401 11.65 -6.09 -29.22
CA VAL A 401 10.56 -5.62 -28.37
C VAL A 401 11.14 -4.44 -27.61
N ASP A 402 10.59 -3.26 -27.88
CA ASP A 402 11.02 -2.01 -27.28
C ASP A 402 11.02 -2.16 -25.75
N LYS A 403 11.91 -1.46 -25.04
CA LYS A 403 11.99 -1.47 -23.56
C LYS A 403 10.79 -0.74 -22.92
N ASN A 404 9.60 -0.87 -23.50
CA ASN A 404 8.37 -0.15 -23.23
C ASN A 404 7.28 -1.17 -22.84
N SER A 405 7.07 -1.35 -21.55
CA SER A 405 6.25 -2.44 -21.03
C SER A 405 5.04 -1.98 -20.21
N PHE A 406 4.17 -2.91 -19.83
CA PHE A 406 3.03 -2.68 -18.93
C PHE A 406 3.44 -2.89 -17.48
N ASP A 407 2.85 -2.11 -16.57
CA ASP A 407 2.81 -2.38 -15.13
C ASP A 407 1.39 -2.67 -14.69
N LEU A 408 1.24 -3.35 -13.55
CA LEU A 408 -0.05 -3.51 -12.90
C LEU A 408 -0.34 -2.32 -11.98
N TYR A 409 -1.58 -1.87 -12.03
CA TYR A 409 -2.14 -0.84 -11.17
C TYR A 409 -3.44 -1.32 -10.53
N ILE A 410 -3.75 -0.78 -9.36
CA ILE A 410 -5.05 -0.94 -8.70
C ILE A 410 -5.66 0.45 -8.43
N VAL A 411 -6.98 0.57 -8.57
CA VAL A 411 -7.71 1.83 -8.38
C VAL A 411 -9.09 1.56 -7.80
N ASN A 412 -9.67 2.53 -7.08
CA ASN A 412 -11.08 2.46 -6.70
C ASN A 412 -12.00 2.64 -7.93
N GLU A 413 -13.23 2.15 -7.85
CA GLU A 413 -14.25 2.31 -8.91
C GLU A 413 -14.50 3.78 -9.32
N ASP A 414 -14.30 4.73 -8.41
CA ASP A 414 -14.45 6.17 -8.63
C ASP A 414 -13.18 6.86 -9.17
N GLY A 415 -12.15 6.07 -9.49
CA GLY A 415 -10.86 6.55 -9.98
C GLY A 415 -9.93 7.12 -8.92
N THR A 416 -10.32 7.07 -7.63
CA THR A 416 -9.46 7.50 -6.51
C THR A 416 -8.47 6.41 -6.11
N SER A 417 -7.43 6.79 -5.36
CA SER A 417 -6.42 5.87 -4.83
C SER A 417 -5.74 4.99 -5.89
N LEU A 418 -5.43 5.56 -7.06
CA LEU A 418 -4.64 4.88 -8.08
C LEU A 418 -3.24 4.57 -7.54
N GLU A 419 -2.89 3.29 -7.52
CA GLU A 419 -1.64 2.76 -6.98
C GLU A 419 -0.99 1.80 -8.01
N LYS A 420 0.33 1.92 -8.18
CA LYS A 420 1.13 0.97 -8.97
C LYS A 420 1.53 -0.20 -8.06
N ILE A 421 1.27 -1.45 -8.47
CA ILE A 421 1.46 -2.64 -7.61
C ILE A 421 2.61 -3.56 -8.05
N THR A 422 3.11 -3.45 -9.29
CA THR A 422 4.37 -4.07 -9.72
C THR A 422 5.46 -3.01 -9.77
N ASN A 423 6.69 -3.29 -9.34
CA ASN A 423 7.76 -2.28 -9.31
C ASN A 423 9.02 -2.71 -10.10
N ASP A 424 8.79 -3.40 -11.21
CA ASP A 424 9.83 -3.90 -12.08
C ASP A 424 10.27 -2.81 -13.10
N GLU A 425 11.58 -2.60 -13.21
CA GLU A 425 12.12 -1.74 -14.26
C GLU A 425 12.43 -2.57 -15.50
N GLY A 426 11.63 -2.37 -16.56
CA GLY A 426 11.87 -2.95 -17.89
C GLY A 426 11.25 -4.33 -18.17
N TYR A 427 10.43 -4.87 -17.26
CA TYR A 427 9.66 -6.10 -17.53
C TYR A 427 8.21 -5.79 -17.89
N PHE A 428 7.58 -6.75 -18.56
CA PHE A 428 6.18 -6.74 -18.93
C PHE A 428 5.39 -7.38 -17.81
N ASP A 429 4.36 -6.69 -17.29
CA ASP A 429 3.42 -7.22 -16.32
C ASP A 429 2.00 -6.86 -16.76
N SER A 430 1.18 -7.86 -17.08
CA SER A 430 -0.15 -7.64 -17.64
C SER A 430 -1.12 -8.81 -17.37
N PHE A 431 -2.38 -8.62 -17.78
CA PHE A 431 -3.47 -9.60 -17.65
C PHE A 431 -3.65 -10.12 -16.21
N PRO A 432 -3.83 -9.21 -15.23
CA PRO A 432 -4.08 -9.61 -13.85
C PRO A 432 -5.44 -10.28 -13.69
N SER A 433 -5.55 -11.30 -12.85
CA SER A 433 -6.82 -11.83 -12.36
C SER A 433 -6.70 -12.29 -10.90
N PHE A 434 -7.80 -12.19 -10.16
CA PHE A 434 -7.87 -12.57 -8.75
C PHE A 434 -8.52 -13.94 -8.56
N SER A 435 -8.12 -14.64 -7.49
CA SER A 435 -8.88 -15.78 -6.98
C SER A 435 -10.27 -15.33 -6.54
N ASN A 436 -11.23 -16.25 -6.50
CA ASN A 436 -12.60 -15.94 -6.06
C ASN A 436 -12.63 -15.46 -4.60
N LYS A 437 -11.72 -15.99 -3.76
CA LYS A 437 -11.53 -15.54 -2.37
C LYS A 437 -10.84 -14.17 -2.26
N GLY A 438 -10.19 -13.69 -3.31
CA GLY A 438 -9.43 -12.43 -3.30
C GLY A 438 -8.18 -12.48 -2.42
N ASP A 439 -7.63 -13.68 -2.21
CA ASP A 439 -6.41 -13.95 -1.42
C ASP A 439 -5.20 -14.30 -2.29
N LYS A 440 -5.38 -14.38 -3.62
CA LYS A 440 -4.32 -14.65 -4.60
C LYS A 440 -4.54 -13.82 -5.86
N ILE A 441 -3.44 -13.44 -6.50
CA ILE A 441 -3.41 -12.79 -7.80
C ILE A 441 -2.53 -13.59 -8.75
N VAL A 442 -2.97 -13.73 -10.00
CA VAL A 442 -2.15 -14.23 -11.11
C VAL A 442 -2.00 -13.16 -12.18
N TRP A 443 -0.85 -13.15 -12.85
CA TRP A 443 -0.59 -12.25 -13.96
C TRP A 443 0.46 -12.83 -14.91
N ALA A 444 0.51 -12.31 -16.13
CA ALA A 444 1.54 -12.64 -17.10
C ALA A 444 2.72 -11.67 -16.95
N SER A 445 3.94 -12.20 -16.84
CA SER A 445 5.15 -11.39 -16.70
C SER A 445 6.38 -11.91 -17.44
N SER A 446 7.22 -11.00 -17.92
CA SER A 446 8.56 -11.32 -18.44
C SER A 446 9.66 -11.29 -17.37
N ARG A 447 9.31 -11.05 -16.10
CA ARG A 447 10.27 -11.01 -14.99
C ARG A 447 11.07 -12.31 -14.88
N GLY A 448 12.37 -12.16 -14.61
CA GLY A 448 13.30 -13.30 -14.49
C GLY A 448 13.70 -13.97 -15.81
N SER A 449 13.17 -13.54 -16.96
CA SER A 449 13.55 -14.09 -18.26
C SER A 449 14.85 -13.48 -18.80
N LYS A 450 15.70 -14.31 -19.43
CA LYS A 450 16.87 -13.86 -20.21
C LYS A 450 16.50 -13.39 -21.61
N ASN A 451 15.33 -13.78 -22.11
CA ASN A 451 14.80 -13.39 -23.41
C ASN A 451 13.52 -12.59 -23.20
N ASN A 452 13.53 -11.32 -23.61
CA ASN A 452 12.40 -10.41 -23.41
C ASN A 452 11.10 -10.86 -24.14
N MET A 453 11.16 -11.87 -25.00
CA MET A 453 9.98 -12.47 -25.62
C MET A 453 9.33 -13.59 -24.78
N ASP A 454 9.99 -14.11 -23.74
CA ASP A 454 9.37 -15.10 -22.88
C ASP A 454 8.49 -14.41 -21.84
N ILE A 455 7.19 -14.68 -21.89
CA ILE A 455 6.18 -14.19 -20.94
C ILE A 455 5.64 -15.40 -20.20
N ASN A 456 5.67 -15.39 -18.87
CA ASN A 456 5.30 -16.51 -18.01
C ASN A 456 4.15 -16.14 -17.07
N ILE A 457 3.41 -17.13 -16.58
CA ILE A 457 2.37 -16.90 -15.56
C ILE A 457 3.02 -16.88 -14.18
N PHE A 458 2.73 -15.84 -13.41
CA PHE A 458 3.10 -15.69 -12.02
C PHE A 458 1.86 -15.76 -11.13
N ILE A 459 2.05 -16.24 -9.92
CA ILE A 459 1.06 -16.22 -8.85
C ILE A 459 1.69 -15.63 -7.60
N ALA A 460 0.92 -14.85 -6.86
CA ALA A 460 1.28 -14.39 -5.53
C ALA A 460 0.10 -14.57 -4.58
N ASP A 461 0.40 -14.78 -3.31
CA ASP A 461 -0.59 -14.55 -2.26
C ASP A 461 -0.84 -13.04 -2.21
N TRP A 462 -2.10 -12.66 -2.40
CA TRP A 462 -2.53 -11.29 -2.33
C TRP A 462 -2.70 -10.90 -0.88
N MET A 463 -1.79 -10.05 -0.44
CA MET A 463 -1.94 -9.38 0.82
C MET A 463 -2.97 -8.27 0.56
N ASN A 464 -4.20 -8.44 1.06
CA ASN A 464 -5.17 -7.33 1.17
C ASN A 464 -4.55 -6.31 2.12
N GLY A 465 -3.60 -5.52 1.59
CA GLY A 465 -2.42 -5.03 2.29
C GLY A 465 -2.48 -5.35 3.77
N LEU A 466 -1.85 -6.46 4.23
CA LEU A 466 -1.68 -6.62 5.68
C LEU A 466 -1.08 -5.31 6.12
N ALA A 467 -1.87 -4.55 6.90
CA ALA A 467 -1.46 -3.26 7.41
C ALA A 467 -0.01 -3.41 7.86
N TRP A 468 0.91 -2.55 7.43
CA TRP A 468 2.34 -2.75 7.68
C TRP A 468 2.64 -3.20 9.11
N GLN A 469 1.94 -2.63 10.09
CA GLN A 469 1.98 -3.01 11.51
C GLN A 469 1.68 -4.49 11.85
N ASN A 470 1.02 -5.24 10.97
CA ASN A 470 0.60 -6.64 11.12
C ASN A 470 1.44 -7.64 10.30
N ALA A 471 2.33 -7.16 9.43
CA ALA A 471 3.26 -8.06 8.75
C ALA A 471 4.32 -8.56 9.74
N ASN A 472 4.85 -9.78 9.54
CA ASN A 472 5.96 -10.27 10.35
C ASN A 472 7.24 -9.46 10.08
N THR A 473 8.10 -9.33 11.09
CA THR A 473 9.45 -8.77 10.92
C THR A 473 10.33 -9.75 10.12
N THR A 474 11.16 -9.20 9.24
CA THR A 474 12.09 -9.95 8.40
C THR A 474 13.52 -9.45 8.59
N ASP A 475 14.51 -10.20 8.10
CA ASP A 475 15.92 -9.79 8.17
C ASP A 475 16.19 -8.45 7.45
N PHE A 476 15.33 -8.03 6.52
CA PHE A 476 15.45 -6.74 5.81
C PHE A 476 15.02 -5.52 6.64
N ASP A 477 14.43 -5.73 7.82
CA ASP A 477 13.99 -4.63 8.67
C ASP A 477 15.10 -4.12 9.59
N ASP A 478 16.26 -4.79 9.61
CA ASP A 478 17.49 -4.41 10.35
C ASP A 478 17.22 -4.01 11.83
N ILE A 479 16.28 -4.69 12.48
CA ILE A 479 15.87 -4.38 13.86
C ILE A 479 16.82 -5.02 14.87
N VAL A 480 17.41 -4.21 15.75
CA VAL A 480 18.14 -4.71 16.91
C VAL A 480 17.15 -5.29 17.95
N HIS A 481 17.22 -6.61 18.11
CA HIS A 481 16.51 -7.35 19.15
C HIS A 481 17.41 -7.64 20.34
N PHE A 482 16.97 -7.29 21.55
CA PHE A 482 17.73 -7.58 22.76
C PHE A 482 17.29 -8.88 23.43
N LYS A 483 18.27 -9.65 23.91
CA LYS A 483 17.99 -10.88 24.67
C LYS A 483 17.25 -10.53 25.97
N GLY A 484 16.08 -11.14 26.16
CA GLY A 484 15.25 -10.94 27.36
C GLY A 484 13.91 -10.25 27.07
N GLU A 485 13.74 -9.63 25.89
CA GLU A 485 12.51 -8.98 25.45
C GLU A 485 11.38 -9.99 25.13
N ARG A 486 10.89 -10.68 26.15
CA ARG A 486 9.97 -11.83 26.04
C ARG A 486 8.53 -11.46 25.67
N HIS A 487 8.15 -10.20 25.89
CA HIS A 487 6.82 -9.67 25.63
C HIS A 487 6.67 -9.11 24.21
N PHE A 488 7.75 -9.06 23.42
CA PHE A 488 7.75 -8.47 22.09
C PHE A 488 7.96 -9.51 20.99
N LYS A 489 7.06 -9.49 20.01
CA LYS A 489 7.19 -10.20 18.74
C LYS A 489 6.98 -9.24 17.58
N ASN A 490 7.54 -9.56 16.42
CA ASN A 490 7.38 -8.76 15.21
C ASN A 490 7.71 -7.27 15.46
N VAL A 491 8.83 -6.99 16.14
CA VAL A 491 9.28 -5.62 16.41
C VAL A 491 9.62 -4.92 15.09
N LYS A 492 9.14 -3.68 14.92
CA LYS A 492 9.35 -2.86 13.73
C LYS A 492 9.71 -1.43 14.11
N GLN A 493 10.56 -0.81 13.32
CA GLN A 493 10.87 0.61 13.41
C GLN A 493 9.89 1.40 12.54
N LEU A 494 9.39 2.53 13.07
CA LEU A 494 8.37 3.37 12.46
C LEU A 494 8.88 4.74 12.01
N THR A 495 10.00 5.22 12.56
CA THR A 495 10.61 6.49 12.17
C THR A 495 12.10 6.29 11.91
N PHE A 496 12.69 7.18 11.10
CA PHE A 496 14.08 7.09 10.70
C PHE A 496 14.70 8.50 10.75
N GLY A 497 15.71 8.68 11.60
CA GLY A 497 16.34 9.98 11.87
C GLY A 497 15.52 10.90 12.78
N GLY A 498 16.10 12.05 13.14
CA GLY A 498 15.45 13.05 14.01
C GLY A 498 15.37 12.63 15.49
N GLU A 499 14.54 13.34 16.24
CA GLU A 499 14.21 13.06 17.64
C GLU A 499 12.71 12.82 17.73
N ASN A 500 12.28 11.55 17.80
CA ASN A 500 10.87 11.14 17.76
C ASN A 500 10.44 10.55 19.09
N ALA A 501 9.36 11.06 19.68
CA ALA A 501 8.83 10.63 20.96
C ALA A 501 7.30 10.54 20.94
N GLU A 502 6.73 9.93 21.98
CA GLU A 502 5.30 10.00 22.28
C GLU A 502 4.38 9.59 21.12
N GLY A 503 4.41 8.32 20.75
CA GLY A 503 3.51 7.76 19.73
C GLY A 503 2.13 7.45 20.31
N TYR A 504 1.08 8.09 19.79
CA TYR A 504 -0.31 7.91 20.26
C TYR A 504 -1.22 7.30 19.21
N PHE A 505 -1.88 6.19 19.53
CA PHE A 505 -2.78 5.47 18.63
C PHE A 505 -4.08 6.24 18.34
N SER A 506 -4.55 6.15 17.11
CA SER A 506 -5.96 6.41 16.79
C SER A 506 -6.84 5.30 17.37
N TYR A 507 -8.11 5.60 17.64
CA TYR A 507 -9.04 4.66 18.29
C TYR A 507 -9.30 3.37 17.50
N ASP A 508 -9.05 3.39 16.19
CA ASP A 508 -9.12 2.22 15.29
C ASP A 508 -7.76 1.55 15.07
N ASP A 509 -6.73 1.95 15.82
CA ASP A 509 -5.34 1.47 15.74
C ASP A 509 -4.69 1.59 14.35
N SER A 510 -5.23 2.43 13.46
CA SER A 510 -4.77 2.54 12.07
C SER A 510 -3.71 3.63 11.87
N LYS A 511 -3.52 4.54 12.83
CA LYS A 511 -2.59 5.67 12.74
C LYS A 511 -1.90 5.95 14.07
N LEU A 512 -0.80 6.68 14.00
CA LEU A 512 -0.16 7.32 15.15
C LEU A 512 -0.06 8.82 14.94
N THR A 513 -0.27 9.59 16.00
CA THR A 513 0.33 10.91 16.16
C THR A 513 1.63 10.76 16.93
N LEU A 514 2.60 11.62 16.66
CA LEU A 514 3.86 11.64 17.39
C LEU A 514 4.41 13.04 17.55
N GLN A 515 5.19 13.23 18.60
CA GLN A 515 6.02 14.42 18.79
C GLN A 515 7.36 14.19 18.12
N ALA A 516 7.80 15.12 17.27
CA ALA A 516 9.10 15.00 16.63
C ALA A 516 9.80 16.34 16.35
N THR A 517 11.14 16.31 16.40
CA THR A 517 12.05 17.39 16.00
C THR A 517 13.04 16.88 14.94
N GLY A 518 13.61 17.79 14.13
CA GLY A 518 14.60 17.47 13.10
C GLY A 518 14.04 17.42 11.66
N TYR A 519 12.76 17.75 11.48
CA TYR A 519 12.06 17.77 10.19
C TYR A 519 11.80 19.20 9.70
N GLY A 520 12.79 20.08 9.86
CA GLY A 520 12.73 21.48 9.43
C GLY A 520 12.27 22.49 10.48
N THR A 521 12.13 22.08 11.74
CA THR A 521 11.93 22.97 12.91
C THR A 521 12.97 22.65 14.00
N ASP A 522 13.30 23.66 14.81
CA ASP A 522 14.29 23.53 15.92
C ASP A 522 13.66 22.99 17.22
N CYS A 523 12.36 22.71 17.22
CA CYS A 523 11.58 22.28 18.36
C CYS A 523 10.45 21.36 17.93
N ASP A 524 9.85 20.75 18.95
CA ASP A 524 8.87 19.68 18.82
C ASP A 524 7.61 20.13 18.10
N GLN A 525 7.27 19.35 17.08
CA GLN A 525 6.07 19.48 16.26
C GLN A 525 5.29 18.17 16.29
N ILE A 526 3.99 18.24 15.99
CA ILE A 526 3.13 17.07 15.93
C ILE A 526 3.06 16.55 14.50
N TYR A 527 3.36 15.28 14.32
CA TYR A 527 3.30 14.55 13.06
C TYR A 527 2.27 13.42 13.13
N GLU A 528 1.89 12.90 11.97
CA GLU A 528 1.02 11.74 11.82
C GLU A 528 1.68 10.68 10.92
N LEU A 529 1.54 9.42 11.32
CA LEU A 529 1.95 8.21 10.59
C LEU A 529 0.74 7.32 10.30
N ASN A 530 0.71 6.73 9.11
CA ASN A 530 -0.27 5.71 8.75
C ASN A 530 0.33 4.33 8.98
N LEU A 531 -0.20 3.58 9.94
CA LEU A 531 0.32 2.26 10.33
C LEU A 531 -0.03 1.15 9.34
N ASN A 532 -0.93 1.43 8.39
CA ASN A 532 -1.29 0.49 7.34
C ASN A 532 -0.33 0.56 6.14
N VAL A 533 0.57 1.55 6.10
CA VAL A 533 1.55 1.76 5.02
C VAL A 533 2.95 1.56 5.59
N ASP A 534 3.90 1.11 4.77
CA ASP A 534 5.30 0.99 5.16
C ASP A 534 5.89 2.38 5.49
N PRO A 535 6.42 2.63 6.72
CA PRO A 535 7.00 3.90 7.15
C PRO A 535 8.15 4.38 6.28
N ARG A 536 8.88 3.47 5.62
CA ARG A 536 10.03 3.79 4.76
C ARG A 536 9.62 4.49 3.46
N GLY A 537 8.38 4.28 3.02
CA GLY A 537 7.83 4.86 1.79
C GLY A 537 6.94 6.07 2.01
N GLN A 538 6.68 6.47 3.26
CA GLN A 538 5.78 7.57 3.60
C GLN A 538 6.54 8.79 4.10
N ILE A 539 6.05 9.97 3.70
CA ILE A 539 6.52 11.26 4.22
C ILE A 539 5.70 11.57 5.46
N MET A 540 6.37 11.78 6.61
CA MET A 540 5.69 12.16 7.84
C MET A 540 5.01 13.52 7.66
N ARG A 541 3.69 13.54 7.84
CA ARG A 541 2.89 14.73 7.65
C ARG A 541 2.81 15.51 8.96
N ARG A 542 3.28 16.76 8.94
CA ARG A 542 3.10 17.67 10.07
C ARG A 542 1.62 18.06 10.20
N ILE A 543 1.08 17.92 11.39
CA ILE A 543 -0.29 18.31 11.79
C ILE A 543 -0.28 19.64 12.51
N SER A 544 0.76 19.92 13.29
CA SER A 544 0.93 21.23 13.92
C SER A 544 1.29 22.31 12.89
N THR A 545 1.18 23.57 13.31
CA THR A 545 1.36 24.75 12.46
C THR A 545 2.79 24.90 11.92
N GLY A 546 3.79 24.28 12.56
CA GLY A 546 5.20 24.54 12.30
C GLY A 546 5.73 25.80 12.98
N LEU A 547 4.90 26.46 13.78
CA LEU A 547 5.25 27.63 14.58
C LEU A 547 5.32 27.24 16.05
N GLY A 548 6.16 27.92 16.83
CA GLY A 548 6.30 27.68 18.26
C GLY A 548 6.66 26.22 18.57
N ALA A 549 6.51 25.81 19.82
CA ALA A 549 6.66 24.41 20.23
C ALA A 549 5.30 23.80 20.56
N THR A 550 5.19 22.49 20.35
CA THR A 550 3.99 21.70 20.63
C THR A 550 4.35 20.42 21.35
N THR A 551 3.40 19.88 22.11
CA THR A 551 3.58 18.62 22.85
C THR A 551 2.28 17.84 22.99
N CYS A 552 2.41 16.54 23.28
CA CYS A 552 1.37 15.57 23.61
C CYS A 552 0.14 15.62 22.69
N SER A 553 0.01 14.63 21.79
CA SER A 553 -1.04 14.66 20.76
C SER A 553 -1.95 13.43 20.78
N PHE A 554 -3.25 13.61 20.94
CA PHE A 554 -4.23 12.50 21.00
C PHE A 554 -5.28 12.59 19.91
N PHE A 555 -5.80 11.44 19.46
CA PHE A 555 -6.97 11.41 18.59
C PHE A 555 -8.26 11.60 19.39
N PHE A 556 -9.23 12.32 18.82
CA PHE A 556 -10.60 12.28 19.32
C PHE A 556 -11.29 10.99 18.89
N LYS A 557 -12.18 10.46 19.75
CA LYS A 557 -12.94 9.23 19.47
C LYS A 557 -14.06 9.50 18.48
N GLU A 558 -13.75 9.37 17.19
CA GLU A 558 -14.66 9.65 16.08
C GLU A 558 -14.43 8.62 14.95
N ASN A 559 -15.51 8.15 14.30
CA ASN A 559 -15.40 7.14 13.23
C ASN A 559 -14.53 7.58 12.04
N THR A 560 -14.33 8.88 11.86
CA THR A 560 -13.57 9.45 10.74
C THR A 560 -12.12 9.77 11.10
N ASN A 561 -11.73 9.69 12.38
CA ASN A 561 -10.45 10.18 12.89
C ASN A 561 -10.14 11.61 12.38
N ASP A 562 -11.15 12.49 12.34
CA ASP A 562 -11.02 13.82 11.75
C ASP A 562 -10.39 14.85 12.69
N HIS A 563 -10.30 14.58 14.00
CA HIS A 563 -9.73 15.52 14.96
C HIS A 563 -8.61 14.97 15.84
N ARG A 564 -7.67 15.86 16.21
CA ARG A 564 -6.60 15.62 17.19
C ARG A 564 -6.60 16.71 18.25
N LEU A 565 -6.11 16.37 19.43
CA LEU A 565 -5.79 17.24 20.54
C LEU A 565 -4.28 17.46 20.54
N TYR A 566 -3.78 18.66 20.74
CA TYR A 566 -2.39 18.87 21.16
C TYR A 566 -2.23 20.19 21.93
N ALA A 567 -1.16 20.32 22.70
CA ALA A 567 -0.82 21.56 23.39
C ALA A 567 0.32 22.32 22.69
N GLY A 568 0.33 23.65 22.78
CA GLY A 568 1.46 24.44 22.29
C GLY A 568 1.28 25.95 22.41
N ASN A 569 2.31 26.70 22.05
CA ASN A 569 2.35 28.17 22.15
C ASN A 569 2.40 28.92 20.83
N PHE A 570 2.14 28.23 19.73
CA PHE A 570 2.17 28.80 18.38
C PHE A 570 1.24 30.01 18.19
N TRP A 571 0.17 30.11 18.99
CA TRP A 571 -0.85 31.16 18.92
C TRP A 571 -0.32 32.52 19.40
N ASN A 572 0.73 32.50 20.24
CA ASN A 572 1.37 33.70 20.79
C ASN A 572 2.62 34.12 19.98
N VAL A 573 2.95 33.40 18.90
CA VAL A 573 4.12 33.69 18.05
C VAL A 573 3.83 34.89 17.15
N ASN A 574 4.60 35.97 17.31
CA ASN A 574 4.60 37.08 16.37
C ASN A 574 5.48 36.77 15.15
N VAL A 575 4.90 36.19 14.11
CA VAL A 575 5.61 35.79 12.88
C VAL A 575 6.37 36.94 12.20
N SER A 576 5.96 38.20 12.43
CA SER A 576 6.62 39.39 11.89
C SER A 576 8.05 39.59 12.41
N GLU A 577 8.34 39.06 13.61
CA GLU A 577 9.65 39.14 14.26
C GLU A 577 10.62 38.05 13.77
N PHE A 578 10.10 37.06 13.04
CA PHE A 578 10.86 35.90 12.59
C PHE A 578 10.94 35.87 11.05
N PRO A 579 12.05 36.33 10.44
CA PRO A 579 12.24 36.24 8.99
C PRO A 579 12.30 34.78 8.49
N ASN A 580 12.53 33.82 9.39
CA ASN A 580 12.39 32.40 9.13
C ASN A 580 11.46 31.78 10.18
N VAL A 581 10.27 31.35 9.74
CA VAL A 581 9.25 30.72 10.60
C VAL A 581 9.74 29.45 11.29
N SER A 582 10.74 28.75 10.74
CA SER A 582 11.33 27.58 11.39
C SER A 582 12.09 27.89 12.68
N LYS A 583 12.37 29.17 12.95
CA LYS A 583 13.09 29.67 14.13
C LYS A 583 12.17 30.29 15.18
N THR A 584 10.86 30.08 15.06
CA THR A 584 9.84 30.57 16.01
C THR A 584 9.77 29.78 17.32
N CYS A 585 10.64 28.78 17.46
CA CYS A 585 10.73 27.95 18.65
C CYS A 585 11.12 28.77 19.89
N PRO A 586 10.44 28.53 21.04
CA PRO A 586 10.78 29.23 22.27
C PRO A 586 12.19 28.85 22.74
N GLN A 587 12.95 29.84 23.20
CA GLN A 587 14.29 29.63 23.73
C GLN A 587 14.19 28.98 25.11
N LYS A 588 14.86 27.83 25.31
CA LYS A 588 14.94 27.17 26.62
C LYS A 588 15.83 27.99 27.55
N LYS A 589 15.40 28.22 28.80
CA LYS A 589 16.11 29.13 29.72
C LYS A 589 17.51 28.66 30.08
N CYS A 590 17.70 27.35 30.22
CA CYS A 590 18.99 26.76 30.57
C CYS A 590 19.82 26.33 29.36
N GLN A 591 19.47 26.72 28.13
CA GLN A 591 20.19 26.29 26.93
C GLN A 591 21.64 26.79 26.87
N ASN A 592 21.90 28.02 27.36
CA ASN A 592 23.22 28.65 27.36
C ASN A 592 23.59 29.21 28.75
N PRO A 593 23.90 28.36 29.75
CA PRO A 593 24.14 28.81 31.13
C PRO A 593 25.27 29.84 31.28
N ALA A 594 26.23 29.84 30.35
CA ALA A 594 27.33 30.81 30.33
C ALA A 594 26.83 32.26 30.18
N ASN A 595 25.73 32.47 29.44
CA ASN A 595 25.17 33.78 29.14
C ASN A 595 24.15 34.26 30.19
N ILE A 596 23.81 33.42 31.16
CA ILE A 596 22.89 33.77 32.24
C ILE A 596 23.63 34.68 33.23
N THR A 597 23.17 35.92 33.36
CA THR A 597 23.71 36.94 34.27
C THR A 597 23.11 36.86 35.66
N ASP A 598 21.88 36.35 35.77
CA ASP A 598 21.23 36.08 37.05
C ASP A 598 21.97 34.94 37.77
N PRO A 599 22.62 35.21 38.92
CA PRO A 599 23.44 34.21 39.61
C PRO A 599 22.61 33.03 40.13
N ILE A 600 21.33 33.24 40.45
CA ILE A 600 20.43 32.20 40.95
C ILE A 600 20.04 31.26 39.80
N LEU A 601 19.54 31.81 38.70
CA LEU A 601 19.17 31.00 37.54
C LEU A 601 20.39 30.26 36.97
N LYS A 602 21.56 30.92 36.94
CA LYS A 602 22.81 30.30 36.52
C LYS A 602 23.19 29.12 37.42
N GLN A 603 23.05 29.25 38.72
CA GLN A 603 23.30 28.16 39.67
C GLN A 603 22.32 27.01 39.43
N LEU A 604 21.02 27.29 39.24
CA LEU A 604 20.01 26.26 38.96
C LEU A 604 20.34 25.49 37.68
N CYS A 605 20.55 26.20 36.57
CA CYS A 605 20.86 25.60 35.27
C CYS A 605 22.19 24.80 35.27
N ASN A 606 23.11 25.09 36.19
CA ASN A 606 24.38 24.36 36.33
C ASN A 606 24.32 23.14 37.27
N THR A 607 23.32 23.10 38.15
CA THR A 607 23.27 22.10 39.25
C THR A 607 22.06 21.17 39.17
N SER A 608 21.06 21.52 38.36
CA SER A 608 19.76 20.86 38.30
C SER A 608 19.40 20.56 36.85
N TYR A 609 18.77 19.42 36.59
CA TYR A 609 18.15 19.15 35.31
C TYR A 609 16.73 19.71 35.32
N THR A 610 16.44 20.67 34.45
CA THR A 610 15.18 21.41 34.47
C THR A 610 14.39 21.26 33.17
N TRP A 611 13.06 21.32 33.30
CA TRP A 611 12.13 21.47 32.17
C TRP A 611 11.52 22.87 32.20
N ASP A 612 11.44 23.50 31.03
CA ASP A 612 10.75 24.78 30.84
C ASP A 612 9.23 24.57 30.84
N ILE A 613 8.55 25.41 31.62
CA ILE A 613 7.10 25.55 31.69
C ILE A 613 6.73 26.74 30.81
N PHE A 614 6.40 26.51 29.55
CA PHE A 614 6.05 27.62 28.68
C PHE A 614 4.68 28.19 29.09
N SER A 615 4.69 29.42 29.63
CA SER A 615 3.52 30.06 30.24
C SER A 615 2.43 30.52 29.26
N ASP A 616 2.60 30.18 27.98
CA ASP A 616 1.70 30.43 26.87
C ASP A 616 1.27 29.13 26.18
N TYR A 617 1.44 27.98 26.84
CA TYR A 617 0.91 26.71 26.35
C TYR A 617 -0.59 26.64 26.63
N ASP A 618 -1.33 26.42 25.55
CA ASP A 618 -2.75 26.12 25.58
C ASP A 618 -3.05 24.82 24.83
N ILE A 619 -4.23 24.27 25.09
CA ILE A 619 -4.71 23.02 24.51
C ILE A 619 -5.65 23.32 23.35
N PHE A 620 -5.42 22.67 22.21
CA PHE A 620 -6.16 22.90 20.97
C PHE A 620 -6.75 21.61 20.42
N LYS A 621 -7.97 21.71 19.90
CA LYS A 621 -8.55 20.73 18.98
C LYS A 621 -8.26 21.18 17.55
N VAL A 622 -7.67 20.28 16.76
CA VAL A 622 -7.35 20.51 15.35
C VAL A 622 -7.98 19.44 14.47
N ASN A 623 -8.23 19.76 13.21
CA ASN A 623 -8.69 18.75 12.24
C ASN A 623 -7.53 18.00 11.58
N LYS A 624 -7.87 17.01 10.75
CA LYS A 624 -6.88 16.18 10.05
C LYS A 624 -5.98 16.94 9.11
N PHE A 625 -6.26 18.20 8.77
CA PHE A 625 -5.42 19.02 7.92
C PHE A 625 -4.51 19.97 8.71
N GLY A 626 -4.57 19.91 10.06
CA GLY A 626 -3.82 20.81 10.93
C GLY A 626 -4.49 22.17 11.16
N ASN A 627 -5.73 22.36 10.70
CA ASN A 627 -6.46 23.59 11.00
C ASN A 627 -7.00 23.53 12.43
N ILE A 628 -6.82 24.61 13.17
CA ILE A 628 -7.37 24.77 14.51
C ILE A 628 -8.88 24.88 14.40
N VAL A 629 -9.57 23.97 15.08
CA VAL A 629 -11.03 23.93 15.16
C VAL A 629 -11.51 24.67 16.39
N GLN A 630 -10.81 24.49 17.52
CA GLN A 630 -11.17 25.10 18.79
C GLN A 630 -9.93 25.22 19.69
N GLN A 631 -9.82 26.35 20.38
CA GLN A 631 -8.95 26.50 21.55
C GLN A 631 -9.75 26.07 22.79
N LEU A 632 -9.25 25.07 23.52
CA LEU A 632 -9.95 24.45 24.65
C LEU A 632 -9.59 25.09 25.99
N THR A 633 -8.44 25.76 26.06
CA THR A 633 -7.99 26.53 27.23
C THR A 633 -7.48 27.89 26.80
N ASP A 634 -7.65 28.89 27.65
CA ASP A 634 -7.19 30.27 27.45
C ASP A 634 -6.65 30.90 28.75
N HIS A 635 -6.36 30.06 29.76
CA HIS A 635 -5.93 30.54 31.06
C HIS A 635 -4.43 30.91 31.03
N PRO A 636 -4.01 32.05 31.58
CA PRO A 636 -2.60 32.39 31.66
C PRO A 636 -1.77 31.31 32.38
N GLY A 637 -0.70 30.85 31.74
CA GLY A 637 0.17 29.82 32.31
C GLY A 637 0.32 28.62 31.39
N TYR A 638 0.59 27.48 31.99
CA TYR A 638 0.88 26.24 31.29
C TYR A 638 -0.32 25.32 31.37
N ASP A 639 -0.98 25.07 30.23
CA ASP A 639 -1.98 24.03 30.04
C ASP A 639 -1.45 23.06 28.97
N ALA A 640 -0.98 21.88 29.40
CA ALA A 640 -0.34 20.92 28.51
C ALA A 640 -0.50 19.47 29.00
N GLU A 641 0.23 18.54 28.36
CA GLU A 641 0.24 17.11 28.70
C GLU A 641 -1.18 16.50 28.66
N ALA A 642 -1.98 16.96 27.70
CA ALA A 642 -3.39 16.64 27.63
C ALA A 642 -3.63 15.27 26.98
N VAL A 643 -4.53 14.49 27.58
CA VAL A 643 -4.94 13.15 27.13
C VAL A 643 -6.46 13.02 27.13
N LEU A 644 -6.99 12.09 26.33
CA LEU A 644 -8.43 11.79 26.28
C LEU A 644 -8.77 10.51 27.04
N SER A 645 -9.94 10.49 27.68
CA SER A 645 -10.49 9.26 28.28
C SER A 645 -10.85 8.22 27.21
N PRO A 646 -10.87 6.91 27.51
CA PRO A 646 -11.15 5.85 26.52
C PRO A 646 -12.53 5.93 25.84
N ASP A 647 -13.49 6.59 26.48
CA ASP A 647 -14.81 6.88 25.91
C ASP A 647 -14.84 8.20 25.11
N GLY A 648 -13.77 8.99 25.15
CA GLY A 648 -13.60 10.27 24.48
C GLY A 648 -14.34 11.43 25.14
N SER A 649 -14.96 11.23 26.30
CA SER A 649 -15.83 12.25 26.93
C SER A 649 -15.08 13.29 27.78
N LEU A 650 -13.89 12.94 28.28
CA LEU A 650 -13.10 13.78 29.18
C LEU A 650 -11.69 14.00 28.63
N ILE A 651 -11.13 15.16 28.96
CA ILE A 651 -9.71 15.50 28.78
C ILE A 651 -9.10 15.64 30.17
N ALA A 652 -7.98 14.96 30.42
CA ALA A 652 -7.12 15.19 31.58
C ALA A 652 -5.84 15.90 31.13
N PHE A 653 -5.32 16.84 31.92
CA PHE A 653 -4.16 17.64 31.55
C PHE A 653 -3.49 18.28 32.76
N THR A 654 -2.24 18.72 32.59
CA THR A 654 -1.47 19.44 33.62
C THR A 654 -1.72 20.93 33.52
N SER A 655 -2.00 21.59 34.63
CA SER A 655 -2.17 23.05 34.69
C SER A 655 -1.56 23.71 35.91
N ILE A 656 -0.98 24.90 35.72
CA ILE A 656 -0.47 25.75 36.80
C ILE A 656 -1.52 26.69 37.42
N ARG A 657 -2.79 26.61 36.99
CA ARG A 657 -3.82 27.62 37.34
C ARG A 657 -4.15 27.72 38.83
N SER A 658 -3.88 26.68 39.63
CA SER A 658 -4.01 26.69 41.10
C SER A 658 -2.79 27.31 41.81
N GLY A 659 -1.75 27.68 41.06
CA GLY A 659 -0.48 28.20 41.57
C GLY A 659 0.63 27.14 41.71
N ASP A 660 0.31 25.88 41.45
CA ASP A 660 1.23 24.74 41.35
C ASP A 660 0.82 23.86 40.15
N LEU A 661 1.72 23.00 39.64
CA LEU A 661 1.41 22.12 38.51
C LEU A 661 0.60 20.91 38.98
N GLU A 662 -0.69 20.96 38.69
CA GLU A 662 -1.67 19.98 39.15
C GLU A 662 -2.39 19.33 37.96
N LEU A 663 -3.01 18.18 38.21
CA LEU A 663 -3.89 17.54 37.25
C LEU A 663 -5.29 18.14 37.28
N TRP A 664 -5.82 18.40 36.10
CA TRP A 664 -7.16 18.91 35.87
C TRP A 664 -7.88 18.05 34.85
N ILE A 665 -9.21 18.05 34.94
CA ILE A 665 -10.09 17.40 33.98
C ILE A 665 -11.14 18.38 33.47
N MET A 666 -11.58 18.18 32.23
CA MET A 666 -12.70 18.87 31.62
C MET A 666 -13.44 17.94 30.66
N ASN A 667 -14.63 18.32 30.22
CA ASN A 667 -15.29 17.69 29.10
C ASN A 667 -14.46 17.86 27.81
N SER A 668 -14.65 16.96 26.85
CA SER A 668 -13.97 17.00 25.55
C SER A 668 -14.21 18.27 24.71
N ASP A 669 -15.21 19.08 25.07
CA ASP A 669 -15.54 20.36 24.46
C ASP A 669 -14.94 21.58 25.19
N GLY A 670 -14.20 21.35 26.29
CA GLY A 670 -13.58 22.39 27.12
C GLY A 670 -14.40 22.81 28.35
N THR A 671 -15.62 22.29 28.52
CA THR A 671 -16.50 22.69 29.63
C THR A 671 -16.27 21.87 30.91
N ASN A 672 -16.88 22.25 32.03
CA ASN A 672 -16.85 21.51 33.31
C ASN A 672 -15.46 21.25 33.88
N LEU A 673 -14.59 22.26 33.81
CA LEU A 673 -13.24 22.21 34.36
C LEU A 673 -13.23 21.92 35.87
N LYS A 674 -12.40 20.95 36.30
CA LYS A 674 -12.23 20.52 37.69
C LYS A 674 -10.77 20.16 38.00
N GLN A 675 -10.31 20.52 39.19
CA GLN A 675 -9.00 20.11 39.72
C GLN A 675 -9.09 18.70 40.29
N VAL A 676 -8.09 17.86 40.04
CA VAL A 676 -8.01 16.47 40.51
C VAL A 676 -6.99 16.31 41.64
N THR A 677 -5.82 16.93 41.51
CA THR A 677 -4.75 16.90 42.52
C THR A 677 -4.53 18.27 43.13
N ASN A 678 -4.05 18.32 44.37
CA ASN A 678 -3.79 19.57 45.10
C ASN A 678 -2.62 19.44 46.09
N GLU A 679 -1.75 18.46 45.86
CA GLU A 679 -0.60 18.22 46.72
C GLU A 679 0.62 18.94 46.17
N LEU A 680 1.47 19.39 47.09
CA LEU A 680 2.68 20.09 46.73
C LEU A 680 3.57 19.29 45.79
N GLY A 681 3.90 19.88 44.64
CA GLY A 681 4.86 19.30 43.71
C GLY A 681 4.39 19.39 42.27
N TYR A 682 5.22 18.85 41.38
CA TYR A 682 4.83 18.65 40.00
C TYR A 682 4.03 17.36 39.90
N ASP A 683 2.74 17.47 39.56
CA ASP A 683 1.89 16.36 39.15
C ASP A 683 1.59 16.51 37.64
N GLY A 684 2.01 15.54 36.81
CA GLY A 684 1.84 15.67 35.36
C GLY A 684 1.90 14.36 34.57
N GLY A 685 1.75 14.44 33.25
CA GLY A 685 1.87 13.32 32.31
C GLY A 685 0.88 12.19 32.60
N ALA A 686 -0.38 12.56 32.85
CA ALA A 686 -1.42 11.62 33.27
C ALA A 686 -2.01 10.82 32.10
N PHE A 687 -2.44 9.59 32.37
CA PHE A 687 -3.17 8.73 31.43
C PHE A 687 -4.35 8.05 32.14
N PHE A 688 -5.47 7.93 31.44
CA PHE A 688 -6.64 7.22 31.96
C PHE A 688 -6.41 5.70 32.02
N SER A 689 -7.01 5.06 33.01
CA SER A 689 -7.22 3.61 33.01
C SER A 689 -8.18 3.20 31.88
N PRO A 690 -8.07 1.97 31.33
CA PRO A 690 -8.95 1.48 30.26
C PRO A 690 -10.46 1.62 30.55
N ASP A 691 -10.86 1.54 31.82
CA ASP A 691 -12.24 1.73 32.25
C ASP A 691 -12.65 3.21 32.47
N GLY A 692 -11.71 4.15 32.30
CA GLY A 692 -11.91 5.59 32.43
C GLY A 692 -12.09 6.10 33.86
N LYS A 693 -11.89 5.26 34.89
CA LYS A 693 -12.19 5.63 36.29
C LYS A 693 -11.03 6.23 37.06
N ARG A 694 -9.80 5.99 36.60
CA ARG A 694 -8.57 6.39 37.30
C ARG A 694 -7.61 7.07 36.35
N LEU A 695 -6.72 7.87 36.91
CA LEU A 695 -5.54 8.39 36.24
C LEU A 695 -4.30 7.71 36.83
N VAL A 696 -3.33 7.39 35.99
CA VAL A 696 -1.94 7.13 36.38
C VAL A 696 -1.09 8.30 35.92
N PHE A 697 -0.15 8.76 36.73
CA PHE A 697 0.65 9.94 36.43
C PHE A 697 2.01 9.87 37.12
N ARG A 698 2.93 10.73 36.68
CA ARG A 698 4.23 10.93 37.34
C ARG A 698 4.12 12.12 38.29
N ALA A 699 4.76 12.02 39.45
CA ALA A 699 4.86 13.16 40.36
C ALA A 699 6.25 13.32 40.97
N SER A 700 6.66 14.57 41.13
CA SER A 700 7.84 14.99 41.90
C SER A 700 7.37 15.84 43.08
N ARG A 701 7.24 15.21 44.24
CA ARG A 701 6.70 15.84 45.46
C ARG A 701 7.82 16.05 46.48
N PRO A 702 8.21 17.29 46.79
CA PRO A 702 9.25 17.58 47.78
C PRO A 702 8.82 17.12 49.18
N LYS A 703 9.70 16.40 49.89
CA LYS A 703 9.41 15.80 51.21
C LYS A 703 10.18 16.48 52.34
N SER A 704 11.45 16.83 52.10
CA SER A 704 12.28 17.49 53.12
C SER A 704 12.05 18.99 53.17
N GLN A 705 12.37 19.63 54.31
CA GLN A 705 12.26 21.08 54.45
C GLN A 705 13.12 21.81 53.40
N ASP A 706 14.32 21.31 53.09
CA ASP A 706 15.20 21.89 52.07
C ASP A 706 14.60 21.76 50.65
N GLU A 707 13.99 20.62 50.33
CA GLU A 707 13.28 20.41 49.05
C GLU A 707 12.04 21.31 48.95
N ILE A 708 11.28 21.43 50.04
CA ILE A 708 10.12 22.31 50.13
C ILE A 708 10.56 23.78 50.04
N GLU A 709 11.70 24.17 50.60
CA GLU A 709 12.23 25.53 50.49
C GLU A 709 12.76 25.84 49.08
N LYS A 710 13.43 24.88 48.45
CA LYS A 710 13.81 24.95 47.03
C LYS A 710 12.57 25.11 46.13
N TYR A 711 11.44 24.52 46.55
CA TYR A 711 10.18 24.50 45.80
C TYR A 711 9.20 25.67 46.11
N LYS A 712 8.96 26.05 47.39
CA LYS A 712 7.66 26.63 47.83
C LYS A 712 7.64 27.97 48.57
N TYR A 713 8.71 28.51 49.18
CA TYR A 713 8.45 29.54 50.21
C TYR A 713 8.08 30.95 49.69
N SER A 714 6.91 31.44 50.15
CA SER A 714 6.48 32.85 50.20
C SER A 714 5.80 33.11 51.56
N ILE A 715 6.18 34.17 52.31
CA ILE A 715 5.32 34.73 53.39
C ILE A 715 5.29 36.27 53.35
N LYS A 716 4.04 36.76 53.33
CA LYS A 716 3.45 37.98 53.90
C LYS A 716 4.38 38.93 54.66
N TYR A 717 4.42 40.17 54.17
CA TYR A 717 5.02 41.33 54.84
C TYR A 717 4.48 41.53 56.27
N PHE A 718 5.40 41.61 57.25
CA PHE A 718 5.40 42.70 58.22
C PHE A 718 6.85 43.01 58.64
N ASN A 719 7.33 44.15 58.13
CA ASN A 719 8.45 44.99 58.59
C ASN A 719 9.90 44.42 58.65
N VAL A 720 10.67 44.86 57.64
CA VAL A 720 12.07 45.37 57.71
C VAL A 720 13.23 44.34 57.65
N GLN A 721 13.74 44.21 56.40
CA GLN A 721 15.15 44.41 55.96
C GLN A 721 16.06 43.20 55.64
N LEU A 722 16.27 43.03 54.32
CA LEU A 722 17.41 42.46 53.58
C LEU A 722 17.82 41.00 53.88
N TYR A 723 17.28 40.04 53.12
CA TYR A 723 17.93 39.33 52.00
C TYR A 723 16.82 38.55 51.25
N CYS A 724 16.76 38.70 49.92
CA CYS A 724 15.77 38.07 49.04
C CYS A 724 15.74 36.55 49.20
N SER A 725 14.55 35.95 49.26
CA SER A 725 14.34 34.51 49.00
C SER A 725 12.85 34.23 48.79
N VAL A 726 12.37 34.30 47.54
CA VAL A 726 11.04 33.80 47.16
C VAL A 726 11.18 33.07 45.81
N LYS A 727 10.56 31.88 45.70
CA LYS A 727 10.38 31.01 44.51
C LYS A 727 11.49 31.00 43.44
N LYS A 728 12.38 30.00 43.44
CA LYS A 728 13.38 29.87 42.36
C LYS A 728 12.81 29.24 41.08
N LEU A 729 12.36 27.99 41.08
CA LEU A 729 12.06 27.27 39.83
C LEU A 729 10.79 27.77 39.11
N LEU A 730 9.63 27.80 39.78
CA LEU A 730 8.37 28.21 39.14
C LEU A 730 8.33 29.70 38.73
N GLU A 731 9.04 30.63 39.39
CA GLU A 731 9.17 32.02 38.89
C GLU A 731 10.01 32.10 37.62
N TYR A 732 11.03 31.26 37.52
CA TYR A 732 11.71 31.08 36.25
C TYR A 732 10.93 30.19 35.29
N ASN A 733 9.69 29.80 35.56
CA ASN A 733 8.93 28.88 34.72
C ASN A 733 9.70 27.57 34.47
N LEU A 734 10.23 26.97 35.53
CA LEU A 734 10.98 25.71 35.50
C LEU A 734 10.41 24.70 36.49
N VAL A 735 10.52 23.42 36.16
CA VAL A 735 10.43 22.30 37.12
C VAL A 735 11.70 21.45 37.08
N GLU A 736 11.94 20.68 38.14
CA GLU A 736 13.11 19.79 38.27
C GLU A 736 12.67 18.33 38.47
N PRO A 737 12.49 17.56 37.39
CA PRO A 737 11.91 16.22 37.43
C PRO A 737 12.99 15.13 37.60
N VAL A 738 13.75 15.16 38.69
CA VAL A 738 14.87 14.19 38.91
C VAL A 738 14.45 12.98 39.75
N GLN A 739 13.57 13.17 40.73
CA GLN A 739 12.99 12.11 41.55
C GLN A 739 11.49 12.04 41.27
N MET A 740 11.11 11.20 40.32
CA MET A 740 9.71 11.02 39.94
C MET A 740 9.26 9.61 40.26
N GLU A 741 8.09 9.51 40.87
CA GLU A 741 7.42 8.25 41.14
C GLU A 741 6.04 8.26 40.48
N LEU A 742 5.49 7.08 40.26
CA LEU A 742 4.17 6.91 39.70
C LEU A 742 3.11 6.94 40.79
N PHE A 743 2.00 7.59 40.48
CA PHE A 743 0.83 7.71 41.34
C PHE A 743 -0.42 7.31 40.57
N THR A 744 -1.45 6.91 41.31
CA THR A 744 -2.80 6.75 40.76
C THR A 744 -3.79 7.51 41.61
N VAL A 745 -4.84 8.02 40.97
CA VAL A 745 -5.94 8.74 41.62
C VAL A 745 -7.23 8.44 40.86
N ASN A 746 -8.37 8.44 41.53
CA ASN A 746 -9.66 8.39 40.84
C ASN A 746 -9.90 9.71 40.09
N VAL A 747 -10.69 9.67 39.02
CA VAL A 747 -10.99 10.87 38.21
C VAL A 747 -11.69 11.97 39.02
N ASP A 748 -12.34 11.63 40.14
CA ASP A 748 -12.94 12.60 41.07
C ASP A 748 -11.96 13.18 42.11
N GLY A 749 -10.67 12.82 42.04
CA GLY A 749 -9.63 13.25 42.98
C GLY A 749 -9.49 12.36 44.23
N SER A 750 -10.35 11.38 44.43
CA SER A 750 -10.27 10.47 45.58
C SER A 750 -9.25 9.36 45.39
N ASN A 751 -8.87 8.69 46.49
CA ASN A 751 -8.00 7.50 46.48
C ASN A 751 -6.63 7.71 45.81
N LEU A 752 -6.06 8.90 45.99
CA LEU A 752 -4.69 9.21 45.59
C LEU A 752 -3.69 8.31 46.33
N ARG A 753 -2.83 7.61 45.58
CA ARG A 753 -1.82 6.70 46.13
C ARG A 753 -0.58 6.62 45.26
N GLN A 754 0.58 6.48 45.92
CA GLN A 754 1.85 6.19 45.26
C GLN A 754 1.91 4.71 44.84
N VAL A 755 2.44 4.42 43.66
CA VAL A 755 2.58 3.07 43.08
C VAL A 755 4.03 2.59 43.16
N THR A 756 4.99 3.43 42.74
CA THR A 756 6.41 3.04 42.70
C THR A 756 7.20 3.67 43.85
N HIS A 757 8.24 2.96 44.29
CA HIS A 757 9.19 3.39 45.32
C HIS A 757 10.62 3.05 44.89
N LEU A 758 10.98 3.43 43.66
CA LEU A 758 12.17 2.96 42.97
C LEU A 758 13.36 3.92 43.08
N GLY A 759 13.10 5.18 43.44
CA GLY A 759 14.06 6.26 43.31
C GLY A 759 14.34 6.58 41.84
N GLY A 760 15.14 7.64 41.60
CA GLY A 760 15.41 8.11 40.25
C GLY A 760 14.15 8.62 39.54
N ALA A 761 14.11 8.48 38.22
CA ALA A 761 13.03 8.98 37.37
C ALA A 761 12.18 7.83 36.85
N ASN A 762 10.93 7.78 37.30
CA ASN A 762 9.90 6.85 36.84
C ASN A 762 8.78 7.67 36.19
N TRP A 763 8.56 7.49 34.88
CA TRP A 763 7.77 8.43 34.09
C TRP A 763 7.19 7.80 32.82
N ALA A 764 6.36 8.59 32.11
CA ALA A 764 5.57 8.16 30.95
C ALA A 764 4.76 6.87 31.23
N PRO A 765 3.94 6.84 32.30
CA PRO A 765 3.14 5.67 32.62
C PRO A 765 1.99 5.51 31.63
N TYR A 766 1.65 4.28 31.30
CA TYR A 766 0.46 3.94 30.52
C TYR A 766 -0.15 2.64 31.05
N TYR A 767 -1.48 2.54 31.11
CA TYR A 767 -2.12 1.30 31.54
C TYR A 767 -2.11 0.25 30.43
N LEU A 768 -1.87 -1.01 30.80
CA LEU A 768 -2.19 -2.13 29.92
C LEU A 768 -3.71 -2.37 29.91
N ASN A 769 -4.22 -2.99 28.84
CA ASN A 769 -5.67 -3.14 28.63
C ASN A 769 -6.35 -4.11 29.61
N ASP A 770 -5.59 -4.80 30.45
CA ASP A 770 -6.12 -5.60 31.54
C ASP A 770 -6.62 -4.76 32.74
N ASN A 771 -6.45 -3.43 32.68
CA ASN A 771 -6.85 -2.46 33.69
C ASN A 771 -6.16 -2.68 35.06
N LYS A 772 -5.06 -3.44 35.09
CA LYS A 772 -4.35 -3.87 36.31
C LYS A 772 -2.87 -3.53 36.28
N ARG A 773 -2.24 -3.54 35.11
CA ARG A 773 -0.80 -3.30 34.99
C ARG A 773 -0.53 -1.94 34.35
N ILE A 774 0.59 -1.35 34.73
CA ILE A 774 1.10 -0.08 34.24
C ILE A 774 2.46 -0.36 33.60
N VAL A 775 2.63 0.04 32.33
CA VAL A 775 3.91 0.10 31.64
C VAL A 775 4.50 1.51 31.76
N PHE A 776 5.79 1.64 32.00
CA PHE A 776 6.43 2.94 32.24
C PHE A 776 7.93 2.91 31.97
N SER A 777 8.54 4.09 31.87
CA SER A 777 9.98 4.27 31.70
C SER A 777 10.68 4.48 33.04
N SER A 778 11.80 3.81 33.27
CA SER A 778 12.60 4.00 34.48
C SER A 778 14.10 3.87 34.25
N ASN A 779 14.87 4.68 34.99
CA ASN A 779 16.32 4.57 35.13
C ASN A 779 16.76 3.86 36.43
N HIS A 780 15.85 3.15 37.09
CA HIS A 780 16.09 2.43 38.35
C HIS A 780 17.37 1.55 38.32
N ASP A 781 17.62 0.84 37.22
CA ASP A 781 18.80 -0.03 37.04
C ASP A 781 20.10 0.74 36.66
N GLY A 782 20.01 2.03 36.32
CA GLY A 782 21.07 2.81 35.65
C GLY A 782 22.16 3.37 36.56
N GLY A 783 22.04 3.20 37.88
CA GLY A 783 22.95 3.76 38.87
C GLY A 783 22.72 5.25 39.17
N SER A 784 22.90 5.64 40.43
CA SER A 784 22.69 6.99 40.95
C SER A 784 23.81 7.95 40.51
N GLY A 785 23.68 8.58 39.34
CA GLY A 785 24.69 9.55 38.87
C GLY A 785 24.39 10.38 37.61
N GLY A 786 23.18 10.33 37.04
CA GLY A 786 22.79 11.16 35.88
C GLY A 786 21.68 10.53 35.02
N PHE A 787 21.35 11.16 33.88
CA PHE A 787 20.52 10.54 32.82
C PHE A 787 21.23 9.30 32.25
N GLY A 788 21.04 8.16 32.93
CA GLY A 788 21.51 6.84 32.50
C GLY A 788 20.59 6.20 31.46
N ALA A 789 20.86 4.94 31.11
CA ALA A 789 19.98 4.13 30.27
C ALA A 789 18.56 4.05 30.87
N PHE A 790 17.54 4.23 30.03
CA PHE A 790 16.14 4.03 30.39
C PHE A 790 15.65 2.70 29.81
N ALA A 791 14.99 1.93 30.65
CA ALA A 791 14.26 0.74 30.27
C ALA A 791 12.76 0.92 30.53
N LEU A 792 11.96 0.14 29.81
CA LEU A 792 10.55 0.00 30.07
C LEU A 792 10.34 -1.11 31.10
N TYR A 793 9.42 -0.85 32.01
CA TYR A 793 9.00 -1.77 33.05
C TYR A 793 7.48 -1.89 33.05
N VAL A 794 7.00 -3.03 33.54
CA VAL A 794 5.60 -3.25 33.89
C VAL A 794 5.52 -3.45 35.39
N VAL A 795 4.51 -2.87 36.02
CA VAL A 795 4.20 -3.07 37.45
C VAL A 795 2.69 -3.24 37.61
N ASN A 796 2.25 -4.00 38.59
CA ASN A 796 0.84 -4.00 38.97
C ASN A 796 0.44 -2.63 39.51
N ASP A 797 -0.82 -2.27 39.36
CA ASP A 797 -1.32 -0.99 39.84
C ASP A 797 -1.12 -0.83 41.34
N ASP A 798 -1.13 -1.90 42.13
CA ASP A 798 -0.81 -1.93 43.57
C ASP A 798 0.68 -1.75 43.90
N GLY A 799 1.56 -1.64 42.90
CA GLY A 799 3.02 -1.48 43.06
C GLY A 799 3.79 -2.80 43.13
N SER A 800 3.11 -3.95 43.13
CA SER A 800 3.75 -5.27 43.13
C SER A 800 4.16 -5.74 41.73
N GLY A 801 4.94 -6.81 41.64
CA GLY A 801 5.19 -7.50 40.37
C GLY A 801 6.01 -6.70 39.35
N LEU A 802 6.92 -5.83 39.81
CA LEU A 802 7.81 -5.08 38.93
C LEU A 802 8.61 -6.01 38.01
N GLU A 803 8.51 -5.76 36.71
CA GLU A 803 9.20 -6.50 35.67
C GLU A 803 9.82 -5.53 34.66
N ARG A 804 11.06 -5.78 34.25
CA ARG A 804 11.70 -5.10 33.13
C ARG A 804 11.33 -5.77 31.80
N ILE A 805 10.93 -5.00 30.79
CA ILE A 805 10.48 -5.52 29.49
C ILE A 805 11.34 -5.10 28.29
N THR A 806 12.16 -4.04 28.38
CA THR A 806 13.17 -3.70 27.36
C THR A 806 14.59 -3.79 27.92
N TYR A 807 15.55 -4.05 27.03
CA TYR A 807 16.96 -4.24 27.38
C TYR A 807 17.86 -3.41 26.46
N GLY A 808 19.16 -3.33 26.78
CA GLY A 808 20.13 -2.58 25.99
C GLY A 808 21.44 -2.28 26.70
N GLY A 809 22.32 -1.55 26.01
CA GLY A 809 23.62 -1.12 26.54
C GLY A 809 23.52 0.06 27.51
N LYS A 810 24.69 0.54 27.98
CA LYS A 810 24.83 1.62 28.99
C LYS A 810 24.14 2.95 28.62
N TYR A 811 23.90 3.19 27.33
CA TYR A 811 23.29 4.42 26.82
C TYR A 811 21.95 4.18 26.11
N GLU A 812 21.41 2.97 26.20
CA GLU A 812 20.13 2.66 25.56
C GLU A 812 18.99 3.40 26.27
N PHE A 813 18.20 4.13 25.49
CA PHE A 813 17.04 4.86 25.96
C PHE A 813 15.79 4.20 25.37
N ASN A 814 14.89 3.72 26.23
CA ASN A 814 13.56 3.26 25.86
C ASN A 814 12.55 4.03 26.70
N SER A 815 11.63 4.72 26.06
CA SER A 815 10.64 5.52 26.76
C SER A 815 9.32 5.66 26.00
N PHE A 816 8.36 6.36 26.60
CA PHE A 816 7.06 6.68 26.01
C PHE A 816 6.26 5.45 25.54
N PRO A 817 6.09 4.42 26.40
CA PRO A 817 5.31 3.25 26.03
C PRO A 817 3.82 3.60 25.93
N MET A 818 3.15 3.06 24.92
CA MET A 818 1.68 3.08 24.83
C MET A 818 1.16 1.77 24.24
N MET A 819 0.12 1.21 24.87
CA MET A 819 -0.61 0.06 24.35
C MET A 819 -1.72 0.55 23.42
N ASN A 820 -1.92 -0.13 22.30
CA ASN A 820 -3.02 0.14 21.38
C ASN A 820 -4.38 -0.21 22.00
N HIS A 821 -5.47 0.28 21.40
CA HIS A 821 -6.81 0.08 21.97
C HIS A 821 -7.25 -1.39 21.91
N ALA A 822 -6.79 -2.19 20.95
CA ALA A 822 -7.04 -3.63 20.92
C ALA A 822 -6.24 -4.44 21.95
N GLY A 823 -5.18 -3.87 22.56
CA GLY A 823 -4.37 -4.55 23.58
C GLY A 823 -3.39 -5.59 23.03
N THR A 824 -3.10 -5.49 21.74
CA THR A 824 -2.29 -6.46 20.99
C THR A 824 -0.93 -5.92 20.59
N LYS A 825 -0.68 -4.61 20.74
CA LYS A 825 0.55 -3.96 20.31
C LYS A 825 1.01 -2.88 21.28
N LEU A 826 2.31 -2.80 21.48
CA LEU A 826 2.97 -1.73 22.22
C LEU A 826 3.80 -0.87 21.25
N VAL A 827 3.65 0.45 21.31
CA VAL A 827 4.55 1.42 20.69
C VAL A 827 5.45 2.06 21.75
N TRP A 828 6.69 2.36 21.42
CA TRP A 828 7.61 3.09 22.30
C TRP A 828 8.68 3.83 21.51
N GLY A 829 9.28 4.88 22.10
CA GLY A 829 10.48 5.52 21.59
C GLY A 829 11.74 4.79 22.06
N SER A 830 12.68 4.55 21.15
CA SER A 830 13.95 3.90 21.47
C SER A 830 15.13 4.45 20.67
N SER A 831 16.29 4.54 21.32
CA SER A 831 17.57 4.85 20.66
C SER A 831 18.14 3.66 19.89
N ARG A 832 17.48 2.49 19.94
CA ARG A 832 17.93 1.31 19.21
C ARG A 832 17.95 1.63 17.72
N ASN A 833 18.91 1.07 17.01
CA ASN A 833 19.22 1.38 15.61
C ASN A 833 19.65 2.85 15.35
N GLY A 834 19.76 3.71 16.36
CA GLY A 834 20.19 5.10 16.19
C GLY A 834 21.66 5.20 15.78
N SER A 835 21.95 6.13 14.87
CA SER A 835 23.32 6.42 14.43
C SER A 835 24.17 7.11 15.51
N ASN A 836 23.50 7.71 16.51
CA ASN A 836 24.12 8.42 17.61
C ASN A 836 23.17 8.47 18.83
N LYS A 837 23.68 8.93 19.97
CA LYS A 837 22.96 8.95 21.27
C LYS A 837 21.74 9.89 21.34
N HIS A 838 21.55 10.76 20.36
CA HIS A 838 20.42 11.70 20.30
C HIS A 838 19.31 11.22 19.38
N GLU A 839 19.60 10.26 18.50
CA GLU A 839 18.59 9.76 17.56
C GLU A 839 17.61 8.85 18.32
N LEU A 840 16.35 9.27 18.37
CA LEU A 840 15.26 8.55 19.02
C LEU A 840 14.21 8.20 17.96
N ASN A 841 13.90 6.91 17.81
CA ASN A 841 12.95 6.42 16.82
C ASN A 841 11.79 5.69 17.48
N LEU A 842 10.60 5.73 16.87
CA LEU A 842 9.47 4.94 17.34
C LEU A 842 9.58 3.50 16.85
N PHE A 843 9.22 2.57 17.74
CA PHE A 843 9.11 1.15 17.47
C PHE A 843 7.73 0.66 17.85
N ILE A 844 7.24 -0.35 17.14
CA ILE A 844 6.00 -1.07 17.46
C ILE A 844 6.29 -2.57 17.51
N ALA A 845 5.64 -3.28 18.41
CA ALA A 845 5.72 -4.73 18.52
C ALA A 845 4.37 -5.33 18.85
N ASP A 846 4.15 -6.58 18.43
CA ASP A 846 3.09 -7.42 18.97
C ASP A 846 3.39 -7.68 20.45
N TRP A 847 2.41 -7.38 21.30
CA TRP A 847 2.46 -7.64 22.74
C TRP A 847 2.04 -9.07 23.04
N ILE A 848 2.84 -9.78 23.83
CA ILE A 848 2.58 -11.14 24.26
C ILE A 848 2.51 -11.17 25.79
N ASP A 849 1.36 -11.49 26.36
CA ASP A 849 1.20 -11.54 27.82
C ASP A 849 1.77 -12.82 28.47
N GLU A 850 1.75 -13.96 27.77
CA GLU A 850 2.34 -15.21 28.25
C GLU A 850 3.57 -15.60 27.42
N PRO A 851 4.77 -15.74 28.02
CA PRO A 851 5.94 -16.19 27.27
C PRO A 851 5.66 -17.57 26.67
N GLN A 852 6.01 -17.76 25.40
CA GLN A 852 5.98 -19.07 24.76
C GLN A 852 7.02 -19.98 25.45
N GLN A 853 6.63 -20.64 26.54
CA GLN A 853 7.27 -21.89 26.95
C GLN A 853 6.98 -22.87 25.82
N SER A 854 7.98 -23.16 25.00
CA SER A 854 7.87 -24.23 24.03
C SER A 854 7.41 -25.50 24.75
N ALA A 855 6.28 -26.05 24.32
CA ALA A 855 5.63 -27.23 24.87
C ALA A 855 6.40 -28.54 24.63
N ALA A 856 7.73 -28.50 24.67
CA ALA A 856 8.64 -29.63 24.49
C ALA A 856 9.38 -30.04 25.78
N SER A 857 9.34 -29.23 26.84
CA SER A 857 10.08 -29.49 28.09
C SER A 857 9.22 -30.10 29.22
N LEU A 858 7.89 -29.95 29.20
CA LEU A 858 7.02 -30.59 30.19
C LEU A 858 6.75 -32.08 29.91
N SER A 859 6.77 -32.52 28.65
CA SER A 859 6.56 -33.94 28.32
C SER A 859 7.76 -34.82 28.69
N ILE A 860 8.98 -34.26 28.65
CA ILE A 860 10.24 -34.96 29.00
C ILE A 860 10.41 -35.09 30.52
N LEU A 861 10.00 -34.09 31.31
CA LEU A 861 10.00 -34.22 32.78
C LEU A 861 8.94 -35.21 33.27
N LEU A 862 7.75 -35.23 32.66
CA LEU A 862 6.71 -36.20 33.03
C LEU A 862 7.10 -37.64 32.65
N THR A 863 7.76 -37.86 31.51
CA THR A 863 8.26 -39.20 31.15
C THR A 863 9.42 -39.64 32.06
N MET A 864 10.32 -38.74 32.46
CA MET A 864 11.39 -39.07 33.41
C MET A 864 10.86 -39.41 34.82
N LEU A 865 9.82 -38.72 35.30
CA LEU A 865 9.17 -39.03 36.59
C LEU A 865 8.37 -40.35 36.57
N VAL A 866 7.75 -40.70 35.44
CA VAL A 866 7.07 -41.99 35.27
C VAL A 866 8.07 -43.14 35.16
N ILE A 867 9.22 -42.94 34.51
CA ILE A 867 10.28 -43.97 34.43
C ILE A 867 10.97 -44.18 35.78
N PHE A 868 11.16 -43.12 36.59
CA PHE A 868 11.73 -43.23 37.94
C PHE A 868 10.77 -43.87 38.96
N SER A 869 9.46 -43.67 38.83
CA SER A 869 8.45 -44.30 39.70
C SER A 869 8.13 -45.75 39.34
N MET A 870 8.51 -46.22 38.15
CA MET A 870 8.44 -47.63 37.78
C MET A 870 9.75 -48.40 38.09
N SER A 871 10.78 -47.73 38.61
CA SER A 871 12.09 -48.31 38.94
C SER A 871 12.44 -48.25 40.44
N ILE A 872 11.49 -47.92 41.32
CA ILE A 872 11.60 -47.96 42.78
C ILE A 872 10.65 -49.01 43.35
#